data_AF-A0A8B6HSJ3-F1
#
_entry.id   AF-A0A8B6HSJ3-F1
#
_cell.length_a   1.000
_cell.length_b   1.000
_cell.length_c   1.000
_cell.angle_alpha   90.00
_cell.angle_beta   90.00
_cell.angle_gamma   90.00
#
_symmetry.space_group_name_H-M   'P 1'
#
loop_
_entity.id
_entity.type
_entity.pdbx_description
1 polymer ?
#
loop_
_entity_poly.entity_id
_entity_poly.type
_entity_poly.pdbx_seq_one_letter_code
_entity_poly.pdbx_strand_id
1 'polypeptide(L)'
;MEKKMRTRMTKEEIRKKMEKVLKSGKYKMKVGRLIFWDFGGQYVYLTTHQTFMTFRALFLVVFDGSKDLHEQVPDVMCFPGQHMTPTPAVFLQYWVNSILTYCKVVYAGIPKILFVATHKDKVPTEIIETRREELYRGIEDLFEDHEGKHHLVLRPLIFVNAKDQADPEIEVLKKTITELTFDHPCWGERMPNACVPLELEIAELVAEGKQIMSLAEVKELNAISEVSVLSPEQLTDFLHYQHSLGKIVYFDTPQLRDNVIISPLLMVEVMRSFISGVYIFSVSSDDIADVVFWPKEDKTRKTFKKMSENGMIQKVDLYQIWEQEEFRQILPFKEYIFDMLLHLDIISEQRRYDTDTGSRLPVENFFVPCMLTQRNDTRFMTYACTPEKAITLAFVFKGTIIPPALPNRLISACLSMWTVRTYEGKKRLFSGFVGLSFDKAHTIVVCVEGNKILLYIVHKTSNGLIVPDIATGIKECMFTTLERISEFYQSTVHVSSISQKLPFHIEYACSRLECHIPEEAAFTTDEWICDKHKIVHTKDKWNIWNQDQTKEQCEVDCPDCQVQNSGQLERKIFRKIHQHSKGFNRDETNYTHVVSGKVTYMKLATQMVCQVKRIRKGKCDISEEYLDLIPTDEILDELAQVIGLVSFQLGIELGLSITSLDTIQYNNGRDLVAQCKDILFQWREDQRVKPTIGVLVQALVNIERGASCLGEIIKTVGVKKYIPHEKKKKEGKVKTLLKRFNPFQKRKK
;
A
#
# COMPACT_ATOMS: atom_id res chain seq x y z
N MET A 1 20.91 59.47 -21.37
CA MET A 1 21.98 58.61 -20.82
C MET A 1 21.74 57.20 -21.32
N GLU A 2 22.63 56.73 -22.19
CA GLU A 2 22.53 55.50 -22.96
C GLU A 2 22.30 54.26 -22.08
N LYS A 3 21.24 53.51 -22.38
CA LYS A 3 21.09 52.12 -21.92
C LYS A 3 22.24 51.32 -22.51
N LYS A 4 23.29 51.07 -21.72
CA LYS A 4 24.29 50.03 -22.02
C LYS A 4 23.56 48.70 -22.17
N MET A 5 23.31 48.33 -23.42
CA MET A 5 22.87 47.01 -23.83
C MET A 5 23.95 46.03 -23.35
N ARG A 6 23.73 45.40 -22.20
CA ARG A 6 24.65 44.39 -21.65
C ARG A 6 24.68 43.26 -22.67
N THR A 7 25.81 43.12 -23.36
CA THR A 7 26.11 41.99 -24.22
C THR A 7 25.79 40.71 -23.45
N ARG A 8 24.91 39.88 -24.01
CA ARG A 8 24.47 38.62 -23.39
C ARG A 8 25.73 37.74 -23.32
N MET A 9 26.20 37.47 -22.10
CA MET A 9 27.35 36.58 -21.89
C MET A 9 27.04 35.21 -22.52
N THR A 10 28.02 34.62 -23.19
CA THR A 10 27.93 33.25 -23.71
C THR A 10 27.85 32.26 -22.54
N LYS A 11 27.29 31.06 -22.78
CA LYS A 11 27.20 30.00 -21.75
C LYS A 11 28.57 29.70 -21.12
N GLU A 12 29.60 29.62 -21.94
CA GLU A 12 30.98 29.37 -21.53
C GLU A 12 31.56 30.48 -20.63
N GLU A 13 31.25 31.75 -20.91
CA GLU A 13 31.66 32.87 -20.05
C GLU A 13 30.91 32.88 -18.71
N ILE A 14 29.65 32.47 -18.70
CA ILE A 14 28.86 32.30 -17.47
C ILE A 14 29.48 31.18 -16.63
N ARG A 15 29.79 30.05 -17.26
CA ARG A 15 30.43 28.88 -16.63
C ARG A 15 31.76 29.23 -15.98
N LYS A 16 32.72 29.80 -16.72
CA LYS A 16 34.02 30.24 -16.17
C LYS A 16 33.88 31.25 -15.02
N LYS A 17 32.90 32.14 -15.12
CA LYS A 17 32.63 33.11 -14.05
C LYS A 17 32.04 32.44 -12.81
N MET A 18 31.15 31.46 -12.98
CA MET A 18 30.60 30.66 -11.88
C MET A 18 31.70 29.82 -11.21
N GLU A 19 32.55 29.13 -11.97
CA GLU A 19 33.69 28.37 -11.43
C GLU A 19 34.61 29.27 -10.58
N LYS A 20 34.92 30.48 -11.05
CA LYS A 20 35.72 31.46 -10.29
C LYS A 20 35.03 31.89 -8.99
N VAL A 21 33.70 32.08 -9.01
CA VAL A 21 32.92 32.44 -7.83
C VAL A 21 32.85 31.27 -6.83
N LEU A 22 32.65 30.04 -7.33
CA LEU A 22 32.63 28.83 -6.51
C LEU A 22 33.97 28.58 -5.82
N LYS A 23 35.09 28.71 -6.57
CA LYS A 23 36.46 28.63 -6.03
C LYS A 23 36.74 29.69 -4.97
N SER A 24 36.10 30.87 -5.06
CA SER A 24 36.26 31.95 -4.07
C SER A 24 35.47 31.73 -2.77
N GLY A 25 34.58 30.74 -2.72
CA GLY A 25 33.71 30.46 -1.56
C GLY A 25 32.58 31.48 -1.34
N LYS A 26 32.50 32.55 -2.15
CA LYS A 26 31.54 33.66 -2.01
C LYS A 26 30.39 33.56 -3.04
N TYR A 27 29.76 32.40 -3.15
CA TYR A 27 28.54 32.25 -3.95
C TYR A 27 27.32 32.66 -3.12
N LYS A 28 26.62 33.71 -3.55
CA LYS A 28 25.31 34.10 -2.99
C LYS A 28 24.36 34.35 -4.15
N MET A 29 23.39 33.46 -4.34
CA MET A 29 22.32 33.67 -5.30
C MET A 29 21.45 34.84 -4.81
N LYS A 30 21.45 35.95 -5.54
CA LYS A 30 20.70 37.18 -5.17
C LYS A 30 19.28 37.20 -5.74
N VAL A 31 18.90 36.21 -6.54
CA VAL A 31 17.59 36.11 -7.22
C VAL A 31 17.01 34.74 -6.91
N GLY A 32 15.82 34.70 -6.32
CA GLY A 32 15.07 33.46 -6.13
C GLY A 32 14.45 33.00 -7.45
N ARG A 33 14.58 31.71 -7.77
CA ARG A 33 13.89 31.10 -8.92
C ARG A 33 12.59 30.48 -8.43
N LEU A 34 11.47 30.85 -9.04
CA LEU A 34 10.19 30.17 -8.85
C LEU A 34 9.99 29.17 -9.99
N ILE A 35 9.50 27.98 -9.64
CA ILE A 35 9.09 26.93 -10.57
C ILE A 35 7.61 26.68 -10.29
N PHE A 36 6.76 26.91 -11.29
CA PHE A 36 5.33 26.66 -11.19
C PHE A 36 5.02 25.28 -11.77
N TRP A 37 4.33 24.47 -10.99
CA TRP A 37 3.76 23.19 -11.42
C TRP A 37 2.24 23.35 -11.50
N ASP A 38 1.69 23.18 -12.70
CA ASP A 38 0.25 23.05 -12.90
C ASP A 38 -0.08 21.56 -12.99
N PHE A 39 -0.80 21.08 -11.98
CA PHE A 39 -1.11 19.66 -11.81
C PHE A 39 -2.34 19.21 -12.60
N GLY A 40 -3.02 20.13 -13.29
CA GLY A 40 -4.28 19.86 -13.97
C GLY A 40 -5.39 19.49 -12.97
N GLY A 41 -6.42 20.33 -12.87
CA GLY A 41 -7.56 20.09 -11.99
C GLY A 41 -8.39 18.82 -12.30
N GLN A 42 -8.02 18.06 -13.35
CA GLN A 42 -8.78 16.91 -13.82
C GLN A 42 -8.54 15.67 -12.94
N TYR A 43 -9.64 14.98 -12.63
CA TYR A 43 -9.62 13.81 -11.74
C TYR A 43 -8.70 12.66 -12.19
N VAL A 44 -8.42 12.55 -13.49
CA VAL A 44 -7.57 11.49 -14.06
C VAL A 44 -6.09 11.65 -13.71
N TYR A 45 -5.63 12.87 -13.41
CA TYR A 45 -4.25 13.13 -13.02
C TYR A 45 -4.02 13.02 -11.51
N LEU A 46 -5.08 12.87 -10.72
CA LEU A 46 -5.01 12.83 -9.26
C LEU A 46 -4.05 11.76 -8.72
N THR A 47 -4.01 10.59 -9.35
CA THR A 47 -3.10 9.50 -8.95
C THR A 47 -1.63 9.80 -9.23
N THR A 48 -1.34 10.83 -10.01
CA THR A 48 0.02 11.20 -10.46
C THR A 48 0.65 12.27 -9.58
N HIS A 49 -0.15 13.00 -8.80
CA HIS A 49 0.29 14.16 -8.04
C HIS A 49 1.35 13.85 -7.00
N GLN A 50 1.31 12.64 -6.42
CA GLN A 50 2.33 12.16 -5.49
C GLN A 50 3.76 12.20 -6.02
N THR A 51 3.95 12.22 -7.34
CA THR A 51 5.27 12.29 -7.98
C THR A 51 5.95 13.63 -7.74
N PHE A 52 5.18 14.72 -7.58
CA PHE A 52 5.73 16.07 -7.52
C PHE A 52 5.32 16.84 -6.25
N MET A 53 4.52 16.25 -5.36
CA MET A 53 4.20 16.84 -4.07
C MET A 53 5.38 16.70 -3.10
N THR A 54 5.89 17.84 -2.65
CA THR A 54 6.99 17.93 -1.67
C THR A 54 6.64 18.92 -0.58
N PHE A 55 7.06 18.62 0.66
CA PHE A 55 6.86 19.50 1.81
C PHE A 55 7.57 20.85 1.63
N ARG A 56 8.57 20.94 0.73
CA ARG A 56 9.32 22.16 0.42
C ARG A 56 8.56 23.13 -0.50
N ALA A 57 7.39 22.73 -1.01
CA ALA A 57 6.59 23.54 -1.92
C ALA A 57 5.56 24.41 -1.19
N LEU A 58 5.23 25.53 -1.81
CA LEU A 58 4.02 26.30 -1.52
C LEU A 58 2.91 25.83 -2.45
N PHE A 59 1.76 25.45 -1.91
CA PHE A 59 0.62 25.00 -2.69
C PHE A 59 -0.42 26.11 -2.84
N LEU A 60 -0.93 26.27 -4.06
CA LEU A 60 -2.02 27.18 -4.38
C LEU A 60 -3.24 26.34 -4.77
N VAL A 61 -4.27 26.34 -3.91
CA VAL A 61 -5.55 25.70 -4.21
C VAL A 61 -6.46 26.75 -4.83
N VAL A 62 -6.63 26.64 -6.14
CA VAL A 62 -7.39 27.60 -6.95
C VAL A 62 -8.80 27.08 -7.16
N PHE A 63 -9.82 27.90 -6.87
CA PHE A 63 -11.23 27.52 -7.02
C PHE A 63 -12.10 28.66 -7.56
N ASP A 64 -13.29 28.34 -8.05
CA ASP A 64 -14.25 29.32 -8.56
C ASP A 64 -14.99 29.98 -7.38
N GLY A 65 -14.66 31.23 -7.09
CA GLY A 65 -15.29 32.00 -6.00
C GLY A 65 -16.68 32.53 -6.33
N SER A 66 -17.09 32.49 -7.60
CA SER A 66 -18.44 32.89 -8.01
C SER A 66 -19.51 31.85 -7.65
N LYS A 67 -19.10 30.61 -7.35
CA LYS A 67 -19.98 29.46 -7.05
C LYS A 67 -20.05 29.15 -5.57
N ASP A 68 -21.21 28.69 -5.11
CA ASP A 68 -21.39 28.27 -3.71
C ASP A 68 -20.58 27.00 -3.41
N LEU A 69 -19.98 26.93 -2.21
CA LEU A 69 -19.15 25.78 -1.82
C LEU A 69 -19.92 24.45 -1.79
N HIS A 70 -21.24 24.51 -1.68
CA HIS A 70 -22.15 23.36 -1.64
C HIS A 70 -22.99 23.23 -2.92
N GLU A 71 -22.77 24.08 -3.93
CA GLU A 71 -23.38 23.92 -5.24
C GLU A 71 -22.83 22.67 -5.94
N GLN A 72 -23.70 21.90 -6.59
CA GLN A 72 -23.31 20.72 -7.35
C GLN A 72 -22.57 21.12 -8.64
N VAL A 73 -21.51 20.38 -8.98
CA VAL A 73 -20.73 20.58 -10.21
C VAL A 73 -21.15 19.55 -11.29
N PRO A 74 -22.09 19.88 -12.19
CA PRO A 74 -22.81 18.89 -13.03
C PRO A 74 -21.95 18.10 -14.03
N ASP A 75 -20.74 18.54 -14.36
CA ASP A 75 -19.89 17.94 -15.39
C ASP A 75 -18.79 17.00 -14.86
N VAL A 76 -18.74 16.74 -13.56
CA VAL A 76 -17.74 15.83 -12.97
C VAL A 76 -18.32 14.42 -12.88
N MET A 77 -17.92 13.58 -13.82
CA MET A 77 -18.49 12.24 -14.05
C MET A 77 -18.08 11.19 -13.00
N CYS A 78 -16.91 11.36 -12.37
CA CYS A 78 -16.41 10.47 -11.36
C CYS A 78 -15.41 11.18 -10.44
N PHE A 79 -15.69 11.14 -9.14
CA PHE A 79 -14.74 11.48 -8.09
C PHE A 79 -14.55 10.24 -7.22
N PRO A 80 -13.31 9.87 -6.83
CA PRO A 80 -13.09 8.67 -6.04
C PRO A 80 -13.96 8.67 -4.78
N GLY A 81 -14.80 7.64 -4.64
CA GLY A 81 -15.61 7.45 -3.45
C GLY A 81 -16.75 8.45 -3.25
N GLN A 82 -17.26 9.07 -4.32
CA GLN A 82 -18.46 9.91 -4.25
C GLN A 82 -19.58 9.42 -5.15
N HIS A 83 -20.73 9.21 -4.50
CA HIS A 83 -21.99 8.78 -5.09
C HIS A 83 -22.86 9.92 -5.61
N MET A 84 -22.55 11.16 -5.20
CA MET A 84 -23.24 12.37 -5.61
C MET A 84 -22.32 13.24 -6.46
N THR A 85 -22.93 14.14 -7.23
CA THR A 85 -22.22 15.20 -7.93
C THR A 85 -21.38 16.00 -6.93
N PRO A 86 -20.05 16.11 -7.13
CA PRO A 86 -19.19 16.78 -6.17
C PRO A 86 -19.50 18.27 -6.10
N THR A 87 -19.16 18.90 -4.98
CA THR A 87 -19.26 20.35 -4.76
C THR A 87 -17.85 20.97 -4.65
N PRO A 88 -17.68 22.30 -4.75
CA PRO A 88 -16.38 22.92 -4.53
C PRO A 88 -15.75 22.55 -3.17
N ALA A 89 -16.54 22.45 -2.08
CA ALA A 89 -16.06 22.02 -0.78
C ALA A 89 -15.38 20.65 -0.81
N VAL A 90 -15.96 19.69 -1.54
CA VAL A 90 -15.37 18.36 -1.74
C VAL A 90 -13.98 18.48 -2.38
N PHE A 91 -13.86 19.27 -3.45
CA PHE A 91 -12.60 19.44 -4.15
C PHE A 91 -11.53 20.09 -3.26
N LEU A 92 -11.91 21.12 -2.50
CA LEU A 92 -11.00 21.78 -1.56
C LEU A 92 -10.48 20.77 -0.53
N GLN A 93 -11.38 20.00 0.09
CA GLN A 93 -11.00 19.01 1.10
C GLN A 93 -10.12 17.91 0.51
N TYR A 94 -10.44 17.45 -0.71
CA TYR A 94 -9.62 16.50 -1.43
C TYR A 94 -8.19 17.02 -1.66
N TRP A 95 -8.05 18.25 -2.19
CA TRP A 95 -6.73 18.81 -2.49
C TRP A 95 -5.88 18.98 -1.25
N VAL A 96 -6.46 19.52 -0.17
CA VAL A 96 -5.78 19.64 1.12
C VAL A 96 -5.31 18.27 1.61
N ASN A 97 -6.18 17.26 1.59
CA ASN A 97 -5.81 15.94 2.06
C ASN A 97 -4.76 15.24 1.20
N SER A 98 -4.84 15.37 -0.12
CA SER A 98 -3.82 14.84 -1.04
C SER A 98 -2.46 15.49 -0.79
N ILE A 99 -2.40 16.82 -0.63
CA ILE A 99 -1.15 17.53 -0.32
C ILE A 99 -0.54 17.01 0.98
N LEU A 100 -1.33 16.94 2.05
CA LEU A 100 -0.85 16.51 3.37
C LEU A 100 -0.45 15.03 3.40
N THR A 101 -1.14 14.20 2.62
CA THR A 101 -0.83 12.78 2.47
C THR A 101 0.54 12.57 1.83
N TYR A 102 0.79 13.25 0.70
CA TYR A 102 1.98 12.97 -0.11
C TYR A 102 3.20 13.76 0.36
N CYS A 103 3.01 14.83 1.13
CA CYS A 103 4.08 15.53 1.81
C CYS A 103 4.49 14.76 3.08
N LYS A 104 5.42 13.80 2.94
CA LYS A 104 5.88 12.86 4.00
C LYS A 104 6.40 13.49 5.30
N VAL A 105 6.71 14.79 5.30
CA VAL A 105 7.27 15.52 6.44
C VAL A 105 6.39 16.73 6.71
N VAL A 106 5.59 16.62 7.78
CA VAL A 106 4.63 17.63 8.19
C VAL A 106 5.07 18.13 9.56
N TYR A 107 5.82 19.24 9.61
CA TYR A 107 6.17 19.91 10.86
C TYR A 107 5.83 21.39 10.78
N ALA A 108 5.44 21.97 11.92
CA ALA A 108 5.22 23.41 12.09
C ALA A 108 4.31 24.06 11.02
N GLY A 109 3.29 23.34 10.52
CA GLY A 109 2.38 23.88 9.52
C GLY A 109 2.98 24.01 8.11
N ILE A 110 3.93 23.13 7.75
CA ILE A 110 4.50 22.95 6.41
C ILE A 110 4.05 21.62 5.81
N PRO A 111 3.57 21.57 4.56
CA PRO A 111 3.57 22.66 3.57
C PRO A 111 2.53 23.75 3.86
N LYS A 112 2.72 24.94 3.29
CA LYS A 112 1.69 26.00 3.31
C LYS A 112 0.75 25.82 2.14
N ILE A 113 -0.56 25.96 2.42
CA ILE A 113 -1.63 25.81 1.44
C ILE A 113 -2.41 27.13 1.39
N LEU A 114 -2.28 27.86 0.29
CA LEU A 114 -2.94 29.13 0.04
C LEU A 114 -4.19 28.90 -0.81
N PHE A 115 -5.34 29.38 -0.35
CA PHE A 115 -6.57 29.38 -1.14
C PHE A 115 -6.64 30.64 -2.02
N VAL A 116 -6.94 30.45 -3.31
CA VAL A 116 -7.10 31.54 -4.28
C VAL A 116 -8.45 31.39 -4.97
N ALA A 117 -9.39 32.27 -4.66
CA ALA A 117 -10.66 32.35 -5.34
C ALA A 117 -10.49 33.06 -6.70
N THR A 118 -11.16 32.56 -7.72
CA THR A 118 -11.13 33.08 -9.10
C THR A 118 -12.53 33.43 -9.58
N HIS A 119 -12.62 34.02 -10.77
CA HIS A 119 -13.88 34.46 -11.39
C HIS A 119 -14.55 35.63 -10.66
N LYS A 120 -13.74 36.55 -10.11
CA LYS A 120 -14.27 37.79 -9.53
C LYS A 120 -15.10 38.58 -10.56
N ASP A 121 -14.80 38.48 -11.85
CA ASP A 121 -15.56 39.08 -12.95
C ASP A 121 -17.02 38.61 -13.06
N LYS A 122 -17.36 37.45 -12.46
CA LYS A 122 -18.71 36.90 -12.46
C LYS A 122 -19.54 37.32 -11.24
N VAL A 123 -18.96 38.05 -10.30
CA VAL A 123 -19.64 38.51 -9.09
C VAL A 123 -19.94 40.01 -9.23
N PRO A 124 -21.19 40.47 -8.97
CA PRO A 124 -21.50 41.90 -8.97
C PRO A 124 -20.58 42.69 -8.04
N THR A 125 -20.09 43.85 -8.50
CA THR A 125 -19.03 44.60 -7.81
C THR A 125 -19.41 44.98 -6.38
N GLU A 126 -20.71 45.23 -6.14
CA GLU A 126 -21.26 45.65 -4.87
C GLU A 126 -21.23 44.55 -3.79
N ILE A 127 -21.12 43.27 -4.19
CA ILE A 127 -21.18 42.13 -3.26
C ILE A 127 -19.86 41.34 -3.18
N ILE A 128 -18.79 41.76 -3.88
CA ILE A 128 -17.52 41.02 -3.91
C ILE A 128 -16.97 40.78 -2.50
N GLU A 129 -16.97 41.79 -1.63
CA GLU A 129 -16.43 41.64 -0.27
C GLU A 129 -17.35 40.80 0.63
N THR A 130 -18.67 40.94 0.49
CA THR A 130 -19.63 40.04 1.15
C THR A 130 -19.38 38.60 0.73
N ARG A 131 -19.18 38.36 -0.58
CA ARG A 131 -18.89 37.05 -1.14
C ARG A 131 -17.56 36.50 -0.64
N ARG A 132 -16.51 37.33 -0.56
CA ARG A 132 -15.21 36.95 -0.01
C ARG A 132 -15.36 36.47 1.44
N GLU A 133 -16.12 37.19 2.26
CA GLU A 133 -16.35 36.81 3.65
C GLU A 133 -17.22 35.55 3.81
N GLU A 134 -18.19 35.34 2.92
CA GLU A 134 -18.94 34.07 2.85
C GLU A 134 -18.03 32.89 2.52
N LEU A 135 -17.19 33.01 1.49
CA LEU A 135 -16.23 31.98 1.11
C LEU A 135 -15.23 31.71 2.23
N TYR A 136 -14.72 32.76 2.87
CA TYR A 136 -13.82 32.62 4.00
C TYR A 136 -14.46 31.81 5.13
N ARG A 137 -15.67 32.19 5.58
CA ARG A 137 -16.37 31.47 6.65
C ARG A 137 -16.63 30.03 6.25
N GLY A 138 -17.10 29.79 5.03
CA GLY A 138 -17.36 28.45 4.54
C GLY A 138 -16.11 27.57 4.48
N ILE A 139 -14.93 28.12 4.14
CA ILE A 139 -13.66 27.39 4.19
C ILE A 139 -13.20 27.18 5.63
N GLU A 140 -13.33 28.19 6.50
CA GLU A 140 -12.98 28.08 7.92
C GLU A 140 -13.80 26.98 8.61
N ASP A 141 -15.11 26.95 8.38
CA ASP A 141 -16.03 25.93 8.88
C ASP A 141 -15.69 24.55 8.30
N LEU A 142 -15.40 24.46 7.00
CA LEU A 142 -15.04 23.19 6.33
C LEU A 142 -13.80 22.52 6.94
N PHE A 143 -12.87 23.32 7.47
CA PHE A 143 -11.61 22.85 8.03
C PHE A 143 -11.48 23.10 9.54
N GLU A 144 -12.59 23.37 10.25
CA GLU A 144 -12.55 23.77 11.67
C GLU A 144 -11.84 22.72 12.54
N ASP A 145 -12.24 21.45 12.39
CA ASP A 145 -11.73 20.28 13.11
C ASP A 145 -10.67 19.49 12.31
N HIS A 146 -10.18 20.05 11.19
CA HIS A 146 -9.26 19.34 10.32
C HIS A 146 -7.85 19.29 10.92
N GLU A 147 -7.23 18.11 11.02
CA GLU A 147 -5.86 17.94 11.55
C GLU A 147 -4.84 18.83 10.83
N GLY A 148 -5.05 19.01 9.53
CA GLY A 148 -4.26 19.86 8.65
C GLY A 148 -4.54 21.37 8.72
N LYS A 149 -5.45 21.87 9.57
CA LYS A 149 -5.85 23.29 9.58
C LYS A 149 -4.67 24.26 9.71
N HIS A 150 -3.65 23.89 10.48
CA HIS A 150 -2.45 24.69 10.73
C HIS A 150 -1.53 24.86 9.49
N HIS A 151 -1.80 24.15 8.41
CA HIS A 151 -1.16 24.32 7.09
C HIS A 151 -1.83 25.40 6.22
N LEU A 152 -3.08 25.74 6.54
CA LEU A 152 -3.93 26.57 5.70
C LEU A 152 -3.64 28.05 5.92
N VAL A 153 -3.48 28.78 4.82
CA VAL A 153 -3.41 30.24 4.81
C VAL A 153 -4.80 30.76 4.44
N LEU A 154 -5.63 30.97 5.46
CA LEU A 154 -7.03 31.41 5.29
C LEU A 154 -7.17 32.93 5.10
N ARG A 155 -6.18 33.70 5.57
CA ARG A 155 -6.16 35.17 5.46
C ARG A 155 -4.82 35.67 4.88
N PRO A 156 -4.86 36.65 3.95
CA PRO A 156 -6.05 37.12 3.25
C PRO A 156 -6.62 36.04 2.30
N LEU A 157 -7.95 35.94 2.18
CA LEU A 157 -8.56 35.14 1.11
C LEU A 157 -8.49 35.97 -0.18
N ILE A 158 -7.58 35.59 -1.06
CA ILE A 158 -7.31 36.31 -2.32
C ILE A 158 -8.41 35.98 -3.33
N PHE A 159 -9.01 36.99 -3.95
CA PHE A 159 -10.11 36.82 -4.91
C PHE A 159 -9.83 37.59 -6.21
N VAL A 160 -9.39 36.87 -7.24
CA VAL A 160 -8.88 37.45 -8.49
C VAL A 160 -9.86 37.34 -9.66
N ASN A 161 -9.85 38.35 -10.51
CA ASN A 161 -10.22 38.26 -11.91
C ASN A 161 -8.99 37.85 -12.72
N ALA A 162 -8.85 36.54 -12.97
CA ALA A 162 -7.69 36.00 -13.68
C ALA A 162 -7.57 36.47 -15.16
N LYS A 163 -8.61 37.11 -15.72
CA LYS A 163 -8.57 37.69 -17.08
C LYS A 163 -8.04 39.12 -17.11
N ASP A 164 -7.99 39.79 -15.96
CA ASP A 164 -7.50 41.16 -15.84
C ASP A 164 -6.14 41.17 -15.15
N GLN A 165 -5.08 41.41 -15.93
CA GLN A 165 -3.73 41.51 -15.38
C GLN A 165 -3.52 42.74 -14.49
N ALA A 166 -4.40 43.75 -14.59
CA ALA A 166 -4.35 44.96 -13.77
C ALA A 166 -5.19 44.83 -12.49
N ASP A 167 -5.83 43.68 -12.24
CA ASP A 167 -6.55 43.43 -11.01
C ASP A 167 -5.61 43.59 -9.80
N PRO A 168 -5.91 44.50 -8.85
CA PRO A 168 -5.05 44.75 -7.69
C PRO A 168 -4.81 43.49 -6.83
N GLU A 169 -5.71 42.50 -6.85
CA GLU A 169 -5.56 41.24 -6.12
C GLU A 169 -4.42 40.37 -6.66
N ILE A 170 -4.00 40.57 -7.92
CA ILE A 170 -2.84 39.88 -8.49
C ILE A 170 -1.55 40.34 -7.80
N GLU A 171 -1.43 41.63 -7.46
CA GLU A 171 -0.28 42.13 -6.70
C GLU A 171 -0.31 41.66 -5.24
N VAL A 172 -1.50 41.55 -4.64
CA VAL A 172 -1.66 40.91 -3.31
C VAL A 172 -1.21 39.45 -3.38
N LEU A 173 -1.61 38.70 -4.40
CA LEU A 173 -1.19 37.31 -4.60
C LEU A 173 0.32 37.17 -4.72
N LYS A 174 0.95 37.98 -5.57
CA LYS A 174 2.42 37.98 -5.73
C LYS A 174 3.13 38.28 -4.42
N LYS A 175 2.64 39.27 -3.67
CA LYS A 175 3.19 39.63 -2.37
C LYS A 175 3.04 38.48 -1.36
N THR A 176 1.86 37.90 -1.23
CA THR A 176 1.60 36.76 -0.33
C THR A 176 2.47 35.55 -0.68
N ILE A 177 2.59 35.18 -1.97
CA ILE A 177 3.49 34.10 -2.40
C ILE A 177 4.93 34.41 -2.00
N THR A 178 5.37 35.65 -2.21
CA THR A 178 6.72 36.10 -1.90
C THR A 178 7.00 36.01 -0.40
N GLU A 179 6.11 36.54 0.44
CA GLU A 179 6.21 36.49 1.91
C GLU A 179 6.23 35.05 2.42
N LEU A 180 5.25 34.22 2.02
CA LEU A 180 5.19 32.81 2.41
C LEU A 180 6.44 32.02 1.97
N THR A 181 7.01 32.36 0.82
CA THR A 181 8.24 31.72 0.33
C THR A 181 9.45 32.12 1.19
N PHE A 182 9.57 33.39 1.59
CA PHE A 182 10.66 33.87 2.45
C PHE A 182 10.53 33.37 3.89
N ASP A 183 9.30 33.18 4.37
CA ASP A 183 9.01 32.67 5.71
C ASP A 183 9.11 31.14 5.80
N HIS A 184 9.22 30.45 4.65
CA HIS A 184 9.34 29.00 4.61
C HIS A 184 10.62 28.56 5.36
N PRO A 185 10.58 27.58 6.29
CA PRO A 185 11.74 27.20 7.11
C PRO A 185 12.96 26.74 6.30
N CYS A 186 12.71 26.12 5.14
CA CYS A 186 13.78 25.72 4.22
C CYS A 186 14.38 26.87 3.41
N TRP A 187 13.82 28.09 3.48
CA TRP A 187 14.38 29.23 2.77
C TRP A 187 15.70 29.66 3.38
N GLY A 188 16.72 29.89 2.53
CA GLY A 188 18.04 30.29 2.98
C GLY A 188 18.90 29.16 3.56
N GLU A 189 18.44 27.91 3.50
CA GLU A 189 19.26 26.72 3.75
C GLU A 189 20.57 26.80 2.94
N ARG A 190 21.69 26.52 3.61
CA ARG A 190 23.01 26.56 2.95
C ARG A 190 23.21 25.27 2.17
N MET A 191 23.34 25.40 0.86
CA MET A 191 23.77 24.29 0.00
C MET A 191 25.30 24.27 -0.08
N PRO A 192 25.95 23.10 0.05
CA PRO A 192 27.39 22.99 -0.18
C PRO A 192 27.75 23.46 -1.58
N ASN A 193 28.78 24.33 -1.69
CA ASN A 193 29.27 24.78 -3.00
C ASN A 193 29.72 23.62 -3.89
N ALA A 194 30.07 22.48 -3.29
CA ALA A 194 30.48 21.27 -3.99
C ALA A 194 29.37 20.66 -4.88
N CYS A 195 28.10 20.95 -4.59
CA CYS A 195 26.95 20.46 -5.35
C CYS A 195 26.68 21.28 -6.61
N VAL A 196 27.13 22.54 -6.65
CA VAL A 196 26.77 23.48 -7.73
C VAL A 196 27.32 23.06 -9.09
N PRO A 197 28.58 22.60 -9.24
CA PRO A 197 29.08 22.17 -10.54
C PRO A 197 28.22 21.07 -11.16
N LEU A 198 27.96 19.99 -10.43
CA LEU A 198 27.14 18.88 -10.91
C LEU A 198 25.70 19.32 -11.25
N GLU A 199 25.10 20.21 -10.44
CA GLU A 199 23.78 20.77 -10.74
C GLU A 199 23.76 21.54 -12.07
N LEU A 200 24.81 22.29 -12.38
CA LEU A 200 24.93 23.03 -13.64
C LEU A 200 25.11 22.10 -14.83
N GLU A 201 25.96 21.08 -14.72
CA GLU A 201 26.13 20.08 -15.78
C GLU A 201 24.80 19.38 -16.10
N ILE A 202 24.07 18.96 -15.08
CA ILE A 202 22.76 18.34 -15.25
C ILE A 202 21.80 19.32 -15.94
N ALA A 203 21.80 20.59 -15.54
CA ALA A 203 20.95 21.61 -16.17
C ALA A 203 21.31 21.86 -17.65
N GLU A 204 22.58 21.77 -18.02
CA GLU A 204 23.04 21.86 -19.42
C GLU A 204 22.53 20.67 -20.24
N LEU A 205 22.67 19.45 -19.71
CA LEU A 205 22.14 18.23 -20.35
C LEU A 205 20.61 18.28 -20.52
N VAL A 206 19.88 18.79 -19.51
CA VAL A 206 18.43 19.00 -19.62
C VAL A 206 18.11 20.03 -20.71
N ALA A 207 18.89 21.11 -20.82
CA ALA A 207 18.70 22.12 -21.87
C ALA A 207 19.01 21.59 -23.28
N GLU A 208 19.83 20.55 -23.38
CA GLU A 208 20.13 19.81 -24.63
C GLU A 208 19.08 18.73 -24.94
N GLY A 209 18.09 18.54 -24.07
CA GLY A 209 16.99 17.61 -24.25
C GLY A 209 17.17 16.25 -23.58
N LYS A 210 18.25 16.03 -22.82
CA LYS A 210 18.43 14.79 -22.04
C LYS A 210 17.48 14.80 -20.85
N GLN A 211 16.65 13.76 -20.71
CA GLN A 211 15.64 13.69 -19.65
C GLN A 211 15.96 12.72 -18.52
N ILE A 212 16.81 11.72 -18.79
CA ILE A 212 17.15 10.64 -17.88
C ILE A 212 18.64 10.28 -18.03
N MET A 213 19.24 9.84 -16.92
CA MET A 213 20.62 9.36 -16.87
C MET A 213 20.67 8.10 -16.01
N SER A 214 21.54 7.17 -16.35
CA SER A 214 21.95 6.12 -15.42
C SER A 214 22.78 6.70 -14.27
N LEU A 215 22.78 6.03 -13.13
CA LEU A 215 23.61 6.41 -11.98
C LEU A 215 25.11 6.35 -12.33
N ALA A 216 25.51 5.48 -13.26
CA ALA A 216 26.88 5.42 -13.79
C ALA A 216 27.24 6.72 -14.53
N GLU A 217 26.39 7.20 -15.43
CA GLU A 217 26.61 8.48 -16.13
C GLU A 217 26.65 9.66 -15.15
N VAL A 218 25.82 9.65 -14.10
CA VAL A 218 25.86 10.69 -13.05
C VAL A 218 27.19 10.66 -12.29
N LYS A 219 27.73 9.47 -11.99
CA LYS A 219 29.05 9.31 -11.35
C LYS A 219 30.18 9.79 -12.25
N GLU A 220 30.12 9.48 -13.54
CA GLU A 220 31.08 9.97 -14.53
C GLU A 220 31.03 11.49 -14.64
N LEU A 221 29.83 12.07 -14.72
CA LEU A 221 29.61 13.52 -14.77
C LEU A 221 30.15 14.22 -13.51
N ASN A 222 29.98 13.62 -12.34
CA ASN A 222 30.56 14.11 -11.09
C ASN A 222 32.10 14.02 -11.08
N ALA A 223 32.67 12.97 -11.67
CA ALA A 223 34.12 12.74 -11.69
C ALA A 223 34.89 13.70 -12.62
N ILE A 224 34.26 14.23 -13.67
CA ILE A 224 34.88 15.17 -14.60
C ILE A 224 34.91 16.62 -14.07
N SER A 225 34.23 16.91 -12.97
CA SER A 225 34.19 18.25 -12.38
C SER A 225 35.57 18.72 -11.90
N GLU A 226 36.12 19.74 -12.56
CA GLU A 226 37.41 20.36 -12.18
C GLU A 226 37.33 21.25 -10.94
N VAL A 227 36.13 21.47 -10.40
CA VAL A 227 35.89 22.36 -9.25
C VAL A 227 35.72 21.57 -7.96
N SER A 228 34.88 20.54 -7.99
CA SER A 228 34.58 19.71 -6.82
C SER A 228 33.93 18.40 -7.24
N VAL A 229 34.40 17.31 -6.68
CA VAL A 229 33.86 15.95 -6.87
C VAL A 229 33.19 15.52 -5.57
N LEU A 230 31.94 15.07 -5.65
CA LEU A 230 31.21 14.53 -4.50
C LEU A 230 31.65 13.08 -4.22
N SER A 231 31.80 12.71 -2.95
CA SER A 231 31.95 11.30 -2.55
C SER A 231 30.69 10.50 -2.91
N PRO A 232 30.73 9.15 -2.92
CA PRO A 232 29.55 8.33 -3.15
C PRO A 232 28.39 8.62 -2.19
N GLU A 233 28.65 8.85 -0.90
CA GLU A 233 27.61 9.24 0.06
C GLU A 233 27.05 10.62 -0.27
N GLN A 234 27.94 11.60 -0.50
CA GLN A 234 27.54 12.98 -0.83
C GLN A 234 26.74 13.07 -2.14
N LEU A 235 27.05 12.22 -3.12
CA LEU A 235 26.30 12.14 -4.37
C LEU A 235 24.89 11.59 -4.12
N THR A 236 24.77 10.61 -3.24
CA THR A 236 23.46 10.05 -2.85
C THR A 236 22.63 11.11 -2.11
N ASP A 237 23.24 11.83 -1.16
CA ASP A 237 22.61 12.96 -0.47
C ASP A 237 22.19 14.08 -1.44
N PHE A 238 23.04 14.38 -2.43
CA PHE A 238 22.73 15.32 -3.51
C PHE A 238 21.48 14.89 -4.28
N LEU A 239 21.38 13.63 -4.69
CA LEU A 239 20.23 13.12 -5.44
C LEU A 239 18.94 13.18 -4.61
N HIS A 240 18.98 12.75 -3.34
CA HIS A 240 17.85 12.87 -2.41
C HIS A 240 17.42 14.33 -2.22
N TYR A 241 18.38 15.23 -2.07
CA TYR A 241 18.11 16.66 -1.92
C TYR A 241 17.46 17.26 -3.17
N GLN A 242 18.02 17.02 -4.36
CA GLN A 242 17.46 17.51 -5.63
C GLN A 242 16.08 16.90 -5.91
N HIS A 243 15.85 15.64 -5.51
CA HIS A 243 14.54 15.01 -5.57
C HIS A 243 13.54 15.73 -4.66
N SER A 244 13.94 16.06 -3.43
CA SER A 244 13.09 16.81 -2.49
C SER A 244 12.74 18.22 -2.99
N LEU A 245 13.58 18.82 -3.85
CA LEU A 245 13.32 20.10 -4.51
C LEU A 245 12.40 19.97 -5.73
N GLY A 246 12.03 18.75 -6.13
CA GLY A 246 11.27 18.50 -7.37
C GLY A 246 12.04 18.81 -8.64
N LYS A 247 13.38 18.88 -8.58
CA LYS A 247 14.25 19.14 -9.75
C LYS A 247 14.60 17.86 -10.50
N ILE A 248 14.65 16.73 -9.81
CA ILE A 248 14.88 15.40 -10.38
C ILE A 248 13.90 14.39 -9.76
N VAL A 249 13.77 13.22 -10.37
CA VAL A 249 13.11 12.06 -9.75
C VAL A 249 14.14 10.96 -9.55
N TYR A 250 14.38 10.61 -8.30
CA TYR A 250 15.32 9.58 -7.89
C TYR A 250 14.70 8.74 -6.78
N PHE A 251 14.72 7.42 -6.96
CA PHE A 251 14.24 6.47 -5.98
C PHE A 251 15.40 5.58 -5.57
N ASP A 252 15.74 5.61 -4.29
CA ASP A 252 16.83 4.82 -3.73
C ASP A 252 16.40 3.38 -3.41
N THR A 253 15.80 2.72 -4.40
CA THR A 253 15.39 1.30 -4.35
C THR A 253 16.24 0.43 -5.24
N PRO A 254 16.45 -0.84 -4.91
CA PRO A 254 17.18 -1.77 -5.78
C PRO A 254 16.71 -1.78 -7.25
N GLN A 255 15.42 -1.57 -7.53
CA GLN A 255 14.86 -1.61 -8.89
C GLN A 255 14.98 -0.29 -9.65
N LEU A 256 15.08 0.86 -8.96
CA LEU A 256 15.03 2.18 -9.58
C LEU A 256 16.31 3.01 -9.37
N ARG A 257 17.18 2.61 -8.42
CA ARG A 257 18.41 3.33 -8.03
C ARG A 257 19.37 3.56 -9.18
N ASP A 258 19.37 2.69 -10.18
CA ASP A 258 20.32 2.76 -11.29
C ASP A 258 19.96 3.84 -12.33
N ASN A 259 18.81 4.51 -12.22
CA ASN A 259 18.42 5.60 -13.11
C ASN A 259 17.89 6.82 -12.35
N VAL A 260 18.18 7.99 -12.90
CA VAL A 260 17.79 9.30 -12.39
C VAL A 260 17.08 10.05 -13.50
N ILE A 261 15.80 10.40 -13.29
CA ILE A 261 15.10 11.33 -14.17
C ILE A 261 15.58 12.74 -13.84
N ILE A 262 16.47 13.27 -14.68
CA ILE A 262 17.04 14.61 -14.51
C ILE A 262 16.11 15.73 -14.96
N SER A 263 15.07 15.40 -15.75
CA SER A 263 14.00 16.31 -16.12
C SER A 263 12.63 15.72 -15.76
N PRO A 264 11.98 16.21 -14.68
CA PRO A 264 10.69 15.68 -14.25
C PRO A 264 9.56 15.89 -15.27
N LEU A 265 9.78 16.67 -16.34
CA LEU A 265 8.85 16.73 -17.49
C LEU A 265 8.65 15.36 -18.17
N LEU A 266 9.62 14.45 -18.07
CA LEU A 266 9.45 13.08 -18.56
C LEU A 266 8.26 12.38 -17.89
N MET A 267 8.01 12.65 -16.61
CA MET A 267 6.86 12.09 -15.89
C MET A 267 5.55 12.57 -16.53
N VAL A 268 5.47 13.84 -16.91
CA VAL A 268 4.29 14.41 -17.57
C VAL A 268 4.05 13.71 -18.91
N GLU A 269 5.10 13.46 -19.69
CA GLU A 269 5.01 12.71 -20.95
C GLU A 269 4.55 11.26 -20.75
N VAL A 270 5.08 10.59 -19.71
CA VAL A 270 4.64 9.24 -19.34
C VAL A 270 3.15 9.24 -18.98
N MET A 271 2.67 10.19 -18.17
CA MET A 271 1.24 10.29 -17.86
C MET A 271 0.41 10.56 -19.11
N ARG A 272 0.86 11.49 -19.96
CA ARG A 272 0.20 11.86 -21.21
C ARG A 272 0.01 10.64 -22.12
N SER A 273 0.96 9.70 -22.11
CA SER A 273 0.93 8.55 -22.99
C SER A 273 -0.25 7.62 -22.75
N PHE A 274 -0.79 7.55 -21.53
CA PHE A 274 -1.94 6.69 -21.26
C PHE A 274 -3.17 7.39 -20.66
N ILE A 275 -3.05 8.61 -20.12
CA ILE A 275 -4.17 9.32 -19.50
C ILE A 275 -4.92 10.23 -20.49
N SER A 276 -4.21 10.98 -21.34
CA SER A 276 -4.79 12.13 -22.05
C SER A 276 -5.80 11.78 -23.14
N GLY A 277 -5.84 10.56 -23.66
CA GLY A 277 -6.82 10.20 -24.68
C GLY A 277 -8.25 10.05 -24.15
N VAL A 278 -8.46 9.89 -22.84
CA VAL A 278 -9.79 9.70 -22.24
C VAL A 278 -10.68 10.95 -22.36
N TYR A 279 -10.09 12.14 -22.47
CA TYR A 279 -10.79 13.40 -22.27
C TYR A 279 -11.52 13.98 -23.51
N ILE A 280 -11.59 13.25 -24.63
CA ILE A 280 -12.20 13.73 -25.89
C ILE A 280 -13.67 13.27 -26.08
N PHE A 281 -14.30 12.62 -25.10
CA PHE A 281 -15.70 12.15 -25.24
C PHE A 281 -16.78 13.03 -24.58
N SER A 282 -16.45 14.22 -24.04
CA SER A 282 -17.48 15.08 -23.47
C SER A 282 -17.15 16.57 -23.55
N VAL A 283 -17.35 17.17 -24.72
CA VAL A 283 -17.76 18.58 -24.81
C VAL A 283 -18.86 18.68 -25.87
N SER A 284 -19.87 19.48 -25.56
CA SER A 284 -21.02 19.80 -26.39
C SER A 284 -20.65 20.31 -27.79
N SER A 285 -21.61 20.12 -28.69
CA SER A 285 -21.54 20.02 -30.14
C SER A 285 -20.94 21.14 -30.99
N ASP A 286 -20.46 22.27 -30.48
CA ASP A 286 -20.35 23.44 -31.38
C ASP A 286 -19.03 24.21 -31.46
N ASP A 287 -18.03 24.06 -30.59
CA ASP A 287 -16.74 24.76 -30.81
C ASP A 287 -15.58 24.11 -30.04
N ILE A 288 -14.79 23.30 -30.76
CA ILE A 288 -13.32 23.05 -30.66
C ILE A 288 -13.05 21.73 -31.40
N ALA A 289 -12.23 21.82 -32.44
CA ALA A 289 -11.86 20.69 -33.28
C ALA A 289 -11.27 19.52 -32.49
N ASP A 290 -11.73 18.32 -32.83
CA ASP A 290 -11.26 17.00 -32.42
C ASP A 290 -9.72 16.90 -32.32
N VAL A 291 -9.14 17.12 -31.14
CA VAL A 291 -7.79 16.61 -30.85
C VAL A 291 -7.94 15.19 -30.30
N VAL A 292 -8.41 14.29 -31.15
CA VAL A 292 -8.42 12.86 -30.85
C VAL A 292 -6.96 12.40 -30.84
N PHE A 293 -6.36 12.24 -29.66
CA PHE A 293 -5.05 11.57 -29.50
C PHE A 293 -5.11 10.06 -29.81
N TRP A 294 -6.26 9.55 -30.28
CA TRP A 294 -6.41 8.16 -30.71
C TRP A 294 -6.11 8.02 -32.20
N PRO A 295 -5.19 7.11 -32.59
CA PRO A 295 -5.11 6.66 -33.98
C PRO A 295 -6.52 6.23 -34.44
N LYS A 296 -6.96 6.73 -35.59
CA LYS A 296 -8.35 6.53 -36.05
C LYS A 296 -8.72 5.05 -36.16
N GLU A 297 -7.75 4.16 -36.42
CA GLU A 297 -7.90 2.71 -36.39
C GLU A 297 -6.59 1.98 -36.01
N ASP A 298 -6.48 1.43 -34.80
CA ASP A 298 -5.41 0.46 -34.44
C ASP A 298 -5.71 -0.33 -33.14
N LYS A 299 -4.87 -1.34 -32.83
CA LYS A 299 -4.76 -2.10 -31.57
C LYS A 299 -4.73 -1.18 -30.34
N THR A 300 -4.04 -0.06 -30.41
CA THR A 300 -3.93 0.90 -29.31
C THR A 300 -5.30 1.43 -28.87
N ARG A 301 -6.21 1.74 -29.81
CA ARG A 301 -7.59 2.16 -29.48
C ARG A 301 -8.36 1.10 -28.70
N LYS A 302 -8.15 -0.19 -29.01
CA LYS A 302 -8.77 -1.30 -28.27
C LYS A 302 -8.22 -1.39 -26.85
N THR A 303 -6.91 -1.20 -26.67
CA THR A 303 -6.27 -1.13 -25.34
C THR A 303 -6.88 -0.02 -24.50
N PHE A 304 -7.02 1.19 -25.07
CA PHE A 304 -7.58 2.32 -24.36
C PHE A 304 -9.06 2.15 -24.02
N LYS A 305 -9.86 1.59 -24.93
CA LYS A 305 -11.24 1.21 -24.62
C LYS A 305 -11.28 0.20 -23.46
N LYS A 306 -10.44 -0.84 -23.50
CA LYS A 306 -10.34 -1.85 -22.43
C LYS A 306 -9.95 -1.23 -21.08
N MET A 307 -9.01 -0.29 -21.06
CA MET A 307 -8.66 0.48 -19.86
C MET A 307 -9.83 1.34 -19.39
N SER A 308 -10.54 2.01 -20.30
CA SER A 308 -11.68 2.89 -19.94
C SER A 308 -12.83 2.16 -19.26
N GLU A 309 -13.04 0.89 -19.64
CA GLU A 309 -14.13 0.03 -19.16
C GLU A 309 -13.71 -0.83 -17.97
N ASN A 310 -12.47 -1.32 -17.94
CA ASN A 310 -12.03 -2.34 -16.98
C ASN A 310 -10.90 -1.88 -16.06
N GLY A 311 -10.29 -0.72 -16.35
CA GLY A 311 -9.10 -0.25 -15.66
C GLY A 311 -7.92 -1.21 -15.80
N MET A 312 -7.83 -2.00 -16.88
CA MET A 312 -6.80 -3.04 -17.02
C MET A 312 -5.91 -2.83 -18.24
N ILE A 313 -4.60 -3.00 -18.06
CA ILE A 313 -3.59 -3.00 -19.12
C ILE A 313 -2.61 -4.16 -18.96
N GLN A 314 -2.03 -4.66 -20.05
CA GLN A 314 -0.90 -5.57 -20.03
C GLN A 314 0.40 -4.81 -20.30
N LYS A 315 1.53 -5.30 -19.77
CA LYS A 315 2.85 -4.69 -19.97
C LYS A 315 3.19 -4.51 -21.46
N VAL A 316 2.85 -5.48 -22.29
CA VAL A 316 3.04 -5.44 -23.75
C VAL A 316 2.22 -4.34 -24.43
N ASP A 317 1.00 -4.08 -23.95
CA ASP A 317 0.13 -3.05 -24.53
C ASP A 317 0.68 -1.64 -24.20
N LEU A 318 1.25 -1.46 -23.00
CA LEU A 318 1.88 -0.21 -22.61
C LEU A 318 3.14 0.06 -23.45
N TYR A 319 3.90 -0.99 -23.78
CA TYR A 319 5.08 -0.85 -24.64
C TYR A 319 4.69 -0.47 -26.06
N GLN A 320 3.60 -1.01 -26.59
CA GLN A 320 3.06 -0.60 -27.88
C GLN A 320 2.60 0.86 -27.89
N ILE A 321 2.08 1.38 -26.77
CA ILE A 321 1.77 2.82 -26.65
C ILE A 321 3.06 3.65 -26.79
N TRP A 322 4.16 3.20 -26.17
CA TRP A 322 5.45 3.90 -26.22
C TRP A 322 6.25 3.69 -27.51
N GLU A 323 5.81 2.80 -28.41
CA GLU A 323 6.36 2.66 -29.75
C GLU A 323 5.91 3.78 -30.71
N GLN A 324 4.85 4.52 -30.35
CA GLN A 324 4.38 5.67 -31.11
C GLN A 324 5.44 6.78 -31.16
N GLU A 325 5.47 7.52 -32.27
CA GLU A 325 6.51 8.51 -32.55
C GLU A 325 6.60 9.58 -31.44
N GLU A 326 5.46 9.98 -30.89
CA GLU A 326 5.35 11.00 -29.85
C GLU A 326 5.92 10.57 -28.50
N PHE A 327 6.07 9.26 -28.26
CA PHE A 327 6.52 8.69 -26.98
C PHE A 327 7.83 7.90 -27.11
N ARG A 328 8.45 7.92 -28.28
CA ARG A 328 9.64 7.13 -28.61
C ARG A 328 10.82 7.34 -27.66
N GLN A 329 10.90 8.52 -27.03
CA GLN A 329 11.89 8.86 -26.01
C GLN A 329 11.77 8.05 -24.70
N ILE A 330 10.59 7.49 -24.42
CA ILE A 330 10.32 6.64 -23.24
C ILE A 330 10.81 5.20 -23.49
N LEU A 331 10.73 4.73 -24.74
CA LEU A 331 10.95 3.33 -25.11
C LEU A 331 12.31 2.74 -24.65
N PRO A 332 13.45 3.46 -24.72
CA PRO A 332 14.73 2.95 -24.22
C PRO A 332 14.73 2.63 -22.72
N PHE A 333 13.86 3.29 -21.95
CA PHE A 333 13.77 3.18 -20.50
C PHE A 333 12.47 2.51 -20.04
N LYS A 334 11.75 1.84 -20.95
CA LYS A 334 10.40 1.30 -20.71
C LYS A 334 10.29 0.42 -19.45
N GLU A 335 11.30 -0.40 -19.15
CA GLU A 335 11.31 -1.24 -17.94
C GLU A 335 11.40 -0.39 -16.67
N TYR A 336 12.34 0.55 -16.63
CA TYR A 336 12.50 1.48 -15.52
C TYR A 336 11.24 2.33 -15.30
N ILE A 337 10.67 2.86 -16.39
CA ILE A 337 9.45 3.67 -16.32
C ILE A 337 8.27 2.83 -15.85
N PHE A 338 8.18 1.58 -16.29
CA PHE A 338 7.16 0.64 -15.83
C PHE A 338 7.28 0.37 -14.32
N ASP A 339 8.47 0.05 -13.84
CA ASP A 339 8.73 -0.21 -12.42
C ASP A 339 8.49 1.04 -11.56
N MET A 340 8.75 2.22 -12.11
CA MET A 340 8.43 3.49 -11.46
C MET A 340 6.92 3.73 -11.37
N LEU A 341 6.15 3.45 -12.43
CA LEU A 341 4.68 3.55 -12.39
C LEU A 341 4.07 2.61 -11.33
N LEU A 342 4.66 1.43 -11.15
CA LEU A 342 4.32 0.51 -10.06
C LEU A 342 4.70 1.08 -8.70
N HIS A 343 5.92 1.60 -8.57
CA HIS A 343 6.41 2.17 -7.32
C HIS A 343 5.56 3.35 -6.83
N LEU A 344 5.04 4.14 -7.77
CA LEU A 344 4.18 5.29 -7.53
C LEU A 344 2.68 4.94 -7.53
N ASP A 345 2.26 3.67 -7.59
CA ASP A 345 0.84 3.29 -7.54
C ASP A 345 -0.08 3.92 -8.58
N ILE A 346 0.52 4.37 -9.68
CA ILE A 346 -0.22 4.83 -10.84
C ILE A 346 -0.80 3.61 -11.57
N ILE A 347 -0.05 2.52 -11.55
CA ILE A 347 -0.53 1.18 -11.91
C ILE A 347 -0.33 0.24 -10.72
N SER A 348 -1.25 -0.70 -10.53
CA SER A 348 -1.18 -1.67 -9.43
C SER A 348 -1.16 -3.11 -9.97
N GLU A 349 -0.36 -3.97 -9.35
CA GLU A 349 -0.28 -5.38 -9.75
C GLU A 349 -1.57 -6.14 -9.40
N GLN A 350 -2.05 -6.97 -10.32
CA GLN A 350 -2.99 -8.04 -9.97
C GLN A 350 -2.22 -9.29 -9.55
N ARG A 351 -1.81 -9.34 -8.28
CA ARG A 351 -1.06 -10.48 -7.74
C ARG A 351 -1.96 -11.71 -7.64
N ARG A 352 -1.60 -12.77 -8.37
CA ARG A 352 -2.30 -14.06 -8.37
C ARG A 352 -1.40 -15.13 -7.79
N TYR A 353 -2.02 -16.13 -7.20
CA TYR A 353 -1.33 -17.24 -6.56
C TYR A 353 -1.98 -18.54 -6.97
N ASP A 354 -1.14 -19.54 -7.19
CA ASP A 354 -1.57 -20.89 -7.51
C ASP A 354 -2.28 -21.49 -6.30
N THR A 355 -3.47 -22.05 -6.52
CA THR A 355 -4.35 -22.50 -5.44
C THR A 355 -3.79 -23.71 -4.69
N ASP A 356 -3.03 -24.56 -5.37
CA ASP A 356 -2.57 -25.83 -4.82
C ASP A 356 -1.20 -25.69 -4.15
N THR A 357 -0.30 -24.92 -4.76
CA THR A 357 1.07 -24.71 -4.28
C THR A 357 1.23 -23.45 -3.44
N GLY A 358 0.31 -22.48 -3.55
CA GLY A 358 0.45 -21.16 -2.93
C GLY A 358 1.56 -20.28 -3.54
N SER A 359 2.13 -20.70 -4.67
CA SER A 359 3.20 -19.99 -5.36
C SER A 359 2.66 -18.77 -6.09
N ARG A 360 3.44 -17.69 -6.17
CA ARG A 360 3.06 -16.50 -6.94
C ARG A 360 3.04 -16.84 -8.43
N LEU A 361 1.91 -16.56 -9.07
CA LEU A 361 1.78 -16.67 -10.52
C LEU A 361 2.34 -15.41 -11.20
N PRO A 362 2.82 -15.51 -12.45
CA PRO A 362 3.22 -14.36 -13.23
C PRO A 362 2.11 -13.29 -13.30
N VAL A 363 2.47 -12.03 -13.10
CA VAL A 363 1.53 -10.92 -13.22
C VAL A 363 1.37 -10.57 -14.69
N GLU A 364 0.18 -10.80 -15.24
CA GLU A 364 -0.12 -10.53 -16.65
C GLU A 364 -0.87 -9.22 -16.89
N ASN A 365 -1.58 -8.74 -15.87
CA ASN A 365 -2.45 -7.57 -15.98
C ASN A 365 -2.22 -6.61 -14.80
N PHE A 366 -2.31 -5.32 -15.09
CA PHE A 366 -2.10 -4.22 -14.17
C PHE A 366 -3.35 -3.34 -14.13
N PHE A 367 -3.74 -2.95 -12.92
CA PHE A 367 -4.87 -2.08 -12.69
C PHE A 367 -4.46 -0.61 -12.83
N VAL A 368 -5.18 0.15 -13.64
CA VAL A 368 -4.96 1.56 -13.95
C VAL A 368 -6.23 2.33 -13.53
N PRO A 369 -6.38 2.67 -12.24
CA PRO A 369 -7.62 3.20 -11.67
C PRO A 369 -8.07 4.51 -12.32
N CYS A 370 -7.12 5.40 -12.65
CA CYS A 370 -7.40 6.71 -13.24
C CYS A 370 -8.04 6.64 -14.63
N MET A 371 -8.00 5.48 -15.29
CA MET A 371 -8.58 5.28 -16.60
C MET A 371 -10.06 4.90 -16.55
N LEU A 372 -10.61 4.53 -15.40
CA LEU A 372 -12.02 4.15 -15.28
C LEU A 372 -12.93 5.34 -15.57
N THR A 373 -13.69 5.26 -16.67
CA THR A 373 -14.62 6.32 -17.12
C THR A 373 -16.07 6.07 -16.72
N GLN A 374 -16.37 4.87 -16.23
CA GLN A 374 -17.72 4.51 -15.85
C GLN A 374 -18.19 5.42 -14.70
N ARG A 375 -19.37 6.02 -14.86
CA ARG A 375 -20.00 6.81 -13.81
C ARG A 375 -20.34 5.93 -12.61
N ASN A 376 -20.28 6.52 -11.43
CA ASN A 376 -20.76 5.90 -10.20
C ASN A 376 -22.27 5.66 -10.30
N ASP A 377 -22.67 4.44 -10.65
CA ASP A 377 -24.08 4.04 -10.75
C ASP A 377 -24.55 3.44 -9.43
N THR A 378 -25.02 4.32 -8.55
CA THR A 378 -25.50 4.01 -7.19
C THR A 378 -26.79 3.20 -7.17
N ARG A 379 -27.53 3.10 -8.28
CA ARG A 379 -28.79 2.31 -8.33
C ARG A 379 -28.57 0.85 -7.96
N PHE A 380 -27.38 0.32 -8.27
CA PHE A 380 -26.97 -1.00 -7.82
C PHE A 380 -26.93 -1.10 -6.28
N MET A 381 -26.38 -0.08 -5.60
CA MET A 381 -26.34 -0.05 -4.13
C MET A 381 -27.75 -0.03 -3.54
N THR A 382 -28.64 0.79 -4.09
CA THR A 382 -30.03 0.89 -3.63
C THR A 382 -30.80 -0.42 -3.80
N TYR A 383 -30.52 -1.20 -4.86
CA TYR A 383 -31.23 -2.44 -5.16
C TYR A 383 -30.60 -3.68 -4.49
N ALA A 384 -29.28 -3.74 -4.45
CA ALA A 384 -28.54 -4.94 -4.01
C ALA A 384 -28.14 -4.86 -2.54
N CYS A 385 -27.67 -3.69 -2.07
CA CYS A 385 -27.13 -3.52 -0.71
C CYS A 385 -28.22 -3.12 0.29
N THR A 386 -29.37 -3.81 0.27
CA THR A 386 -30.49 -3.52 1.17
C THR A 386 -30.31 -4.20 2.53
N PRO A 387 -30.92 -3.67 3.61
CA PRO A 387 -30.88 -4.27 4.95
C PRO A 387 -31.26 -5.75 5.00
N GLU A 388 -32.15 -6.20 4.11
CA GLU A 388 -32.69 -7.56 4.09
C GLU A 388 -31.73 -8.54 3.41
N LYS A 389 -30.83 -8.04 2.56
CA LYS A 389 -29.95 -8.84 1.70
C LYS A 389 -28.47 -8.72 2.03
N ALA A 390 -28.06 -7.64 2.69
CA ALA A 390 -26.68 -7.33 2.95
C ALA A 390 -26.33 -7.29 4.45
N ILE A 391 -25.07 -7.56 4.73
CA ILE A 391 -24.37 -7.14 5.95
C ILE A 391 -23.23 -6.19 5.58
N THR A 392 -22.90 -5.26 6.47
CA THR A 392 -21.96 -4.17 6.18
C THR A 392 -21.02 -3.91 7.35
N LEU A 393 -19.75 -3.65 7.03
CA LEU A 393 -18.77 -3.07 7.95
C LEU A 393 -18.02 -1.92 7.28
N ALA A 394 -17.42 -1.05 8.09
CA ALA A 394 -16.63 0.07 7.65
C ALA A 394 -15.23 0.03 8.29
N PHE A 395 -14.19 0.22 7.47
CA PHE A 395 -12.87 0.62 7.95
C PHE A 395 -12.82 2.15 7.97
N VAL A 396 -12.75 2.74 9.15
CA VAL A 396 -12.83 4.19 9.35
C VAL A 396 -11.46 4.73 9.68
N PHE A 397 -10.93 5.57 8.80
CA PHE A 397 -9.62 6.17 8.95
C PHE A 397 -9.67 7.40 9.86
N LYS A 398 -8.60 7.62 10.62
CA LYS A 398 -8.47 8.79 11.52
C LYS A 398 -8.44 10.12 10.77
N GLY A 399 -7.83 10.14 9.58
CA GLY A 399 -7.84 11.31 8.69
C GLY A 399 -9.22 11.56 8.09
N THR A 400 -9.46 12.77 7.57
CA THR A 400 -10.76 13.17 7.01
C THR A 400 -11.01 12.62 5.60
N ILE A 401 -9.96 12.24 4.86
CA ILE A 401 -10.03 11.58 3.55
C ILE A 401 -8.92 10.52 3.45
N ILE A 402 -9.20 9.44 2.73
CA ILE A 402 -8.25 8.37 2.45
C ILE A 402 -7.41 8.73 1.20
N PRO A 403 -6.07 8.61 1.26
CA PRO A 403 -5.18 8.73 0.09
C PRO A 403 -5.69 7.91 -1.10
N PRO A 404 -5.84 8.44 -2.33
CA PRO A 404 -6.37 7.67 -3.46
C PRO A 404 -5.61 6.39 -3.79
N ALA A 405 -4.31 6.37 -3.52
CA ALA A 405 -3.46 5.21 -3.79
C ALA A 405 -3.81 3.99 -2.92
N LEU A 406 -4.28 4.21 -1.68
CA LEU A 406 -4.67 3.14 -0.75
C LEU A 406 -5.89 2.32 -1.23
N PRO A 407 -7.06 2.92 -1.54
CA PRO A 407 -8.19 2.17 -2.05
C PRO A 407 -7.94 1.63 -3.45
N ASN A 408 -7.09 2.27 -4.26
CA ASN A 408 -6.69 1.74 -5.57
C ASN A 408 -5.93 0.42 -5.44
N ARG A 409 -4.95 0.35 -4.52
CA ARG A 409 -4.25 -0.91 -4.19
C ARG A 409 -5.21 -1.97 -3.66
N LEU A 410 -6.12 -1.59 -2.76
CA LEU A 410 -7.13 -2.52 -2.23
C LEU A 410 -7.98 -3.10 -3.37
N ILE A 411 -8.54 -2.24 -4.24
CA ILE A 411 -9.35 -2.67 -5.37
C ILE A 411 -8.55 -3.57 -6.32
N SER A 412 -7.30 -3.22 -6.63
CA SER A 412 -6.42 -4.07 -7.46
C SER A 412 -6.26 -5.47 -6.88
N ALA A 413 -6.04 -5.56 -5.57
CA ALA A 413 -5.92 -6.83 -4.87
C ALA A 413 -7.26 -7.60 -4.87
N CYS A 414 -8.40 -6.92 -4.69
CA CYS A 414 -9.71 -7.54 -4.85
C CYS A 414 -9.93 -8.13 -6.25
N LEU A 415 -9.52 -7.41 -7.30
CA LEU A 415 -9.64 -7.83 -8.70
C LEU A 415 -8.74 -9.01 -9.07
N SER A 416 -7.69 -9.28 -8.29
CA SER A 416 -6.83 -10.45 -8.52
C SER A 416 -7.46 -11.75 -8.02
N MET A 417 -8.46 -11.67 -7.14
CA MET A 417 -9.09 -12.82 -6.49
C MET A 417 -10.50 -13.10 -7.01
N TRP A 418 -11.26 -12.03 -7.27
CA TRP A 418 -12.67 -12.14 -7.61
C TRP A 418 -12.98 -11.49 -8.95
N THR A 419 -14.05 -11.98 -9.57
CA THR A 419 -14.51 -11.47 -10.86
C THR A 419 -15.43 -10.29 -10.65
N VAL A 420 -15.27 -9.24 -11.46
CA VAL A 420 -16.18 -8.09 -11.43
C VAL A 420 -17.58 -8.52 -11.82
N ARG A 421 -18.56 -8.15 -10.99
CA ARG A 421 -19.97 -8.45 -11.24
C ARG A 421 -20.51 -7.55 -12.34
N THR A 422 -21.33 -8.14 -13.22
CA THR A 422 -22.08 -7.41 -14.23
C THR A 422 -23.53 -7.27 -13.78
N TYR A 423 -24.08 -6.07 -13.88
CA TYR A 423 -25.49 -5.78 -13.63
C TYR A 423 -26.03 -4.92 -14.78
N GLU A 424 -27.15 -5.32 -15.38
CA GLU A 424 -27.74 -4.68 -16.57
C GLU A 424 -26.72 -4.46 -17.71
N GLY A 425 -25.88 -5.48 -17.96
CA GLY A 425 -24.86 -5.42 -19.02
C GLY A 425 -23.66 -4.51 -18.70
N LYS A 426 -23.62 -3.83 -17.55
CA LYS A 426 -22.50 -2.96 -17.12
C LYS A 426 -21.71 -3.58 -15.97
N LYS A 427 -20.38 -3.51 -16.08
CA LYS A 427 -19.46 -3.96 -15.03
C LYS A 427 -19.51 -3.04 -13.82
N ARG A 428 -19.51 -3.60 -12.62
CA ARG A 428 -19.55 -2.86 -11.36
C ARG A 428 -18.13 -2.52 -10.90
N LEU A 429 -17.46 -1.67 -11.66
CA LEU A 429 -16.11 -1.17 -11.38
C LEU A 429 -16.01 0.28 -11.86
N PHE A 430 -15.74 1.18 -10.93
CA PHE A 430 -15.51 2.60 -11.19
C PHE A 430 -14.65 3.20 -10.06
N SER A 431 -14.28 4.47 -10.14
CA SER A 431 -13.35 5.08 -9.20
C SER A 431 -13.82 4.96 -7.74
N GLY A 432 -13.00 4.33 -6.88
CA GLY A 432 -13.31 4.08 -5.47
C GLY A 432 -14.38 3.02 -5.21
N PHE A 433 -14.77 2.21 -6.19
CA PHE A 433 -15.82 1.21 -6.04
C PHE A 433 -15.58 -0.06 -6.86
N VAL A 434 -15.86 -1.22 -6.25
CA VAL A 434 -15.91 -2.48 -6.97
C VAL A 434 -16.97 -3.42 -6.40
N GLY A 435 -17.77 -4.01 -7.29
CA GLY A 435 -18.71 -5.10 -7.01
C GLY A 435 -18.20 -6.41 -7.62
N LEU A 436 -18.08 -7.45 -6.79
CA LEU A 436 -17.36 -8.68 -7.09
C LEU A 436 -18.22 -9.92 -6.83
N SER A 437 -18.14 -10.90 -7.71
CA SER A 437 -18.79 -12.19 -7.52
C SER A 437 -17.91 -13.09 -6.64
N PHE A 438 -18.37 -13.42 -5.43
CA PHE A 438 -17.69 -14.39 -4.57
C PHE A 438 -18.04 -15.83 -4.97
N ASP A 439 -19.34 -16.08 -5.13
CA ASP A 439 -19.94 -17.29 -5.68
C ASP A 439 -21.24 -16.97 -6.43
N LYS A 440 -22.09 -17.98 -6.70
CA LYS A 440 -23.38 -17.81 -7.42
C LYS A 440 -24.43 -17.04 -6.64
N ALA A 441 -24.29 -16.93 -5.32
CA ALA A 441 -25.26 -16.37 -4.39
C ALA A 441 -24.77 -15.10 -3.68
N HIS A 442 -23.45 -14.91 -3.58
CA HIS A 442 -22.81 -13.87 -2.77
C HIS A 442 -22.08 -12.78 -3.59
N THR A 443 -22.47 -11.56 -3.25
CA THR A 443 -21.97 -10.22 -3.49
C THR A 443 -20.82 -9.74 -2.62
N ILE A 444 -19.62 -9.41 -3.10
CA ILE A 444 -18.74 -8.53 -2.30
C ILE A 444 -18.80 -7.14 -2.93
N VAL A 445 -19.04 -6.10 -2.12
CA VAL A 445 -18.97 -4.71 -2.59
C VAL A 445 -17.99 -3.96 -1.71
N VAL A 446 -17.02 -3.30 -2.34
CA VAL A 446 -16.10 -2.38 -1.68
C VAL A 446 -16.38 -0.98 -2.24
N CYS A 447 -16.62 -0.02 -1.35
CA CYS A 447 -16.85 1.36 -1.72
C CYS A 447 -16.12 2.31 -0.77
N VAL A 448 -15.48 3.33 -1.32
CA VAL A 448 -14.91 4.42 -0.54
C VAL A 448 -15.97 5.50 -0.34
N GLU A 449 -16.12 6.03 0.87
CA GLU A 449 -16.98 7.18 1.17
C GLU A 449 -16.29 8.06 2.23
N GLY A 450 -15.81 9.24 1.82
CA GLY A 450 -15.08 10.15 2.72
C GLY A 450 -13.84 9.49 3.33
N ASN A 451 -13.81 9.35 4.66
CA ASN A 451 -12.76 8.64 5.39
C ASN A 451 -13.04 7.15 5.63
N LYS A 452 -14.05 6.58 4.98
CA LYS A 452 -14.47 5.20 5.20
C LYS A 452 -14.24 4.34 3.97
N ILE A 453 -13.82 3.10 4.19
CA ILE A 453 -13.93 2.01 3.21
C ILE A 453 -15.03 1.08 3.70
N LEU A 454 -16.14 1.08 2.98
CA LEU A 454 -17.30 0.26 3.23
C LEU A 454 -17.14 -1.09 2.53
N LEU A 455 -17.42 -2.15 3.28
CA LEU A 455 -17.45 -3.52 2.80
C LEU A 455 -18.85 -4.10 3.01
N TYR A 456 -19.48 -4.53 1.92
CA TYR A 456 -20.76 -5.24 1.96
C TYR A 456 -20.57 -6.68 1.52
N ILE A 457 -21.28 -7.57 2.20
CA ILE A 457 -21.55 -8.91 1.71
C ILE A 457 -23.04 -9.01 1.44
N VAL A 458 -23.40 -9.23 0.19
CA VAL A 458 -24.79 -9.23 -0.30
C VAL A 458 -25.17 -10.65 -0.71
N HIS A 459 -26.19 -11.23 -0.11
CA HIS A 459 -26.76 -12.49 -0.60
C HIS A 459 -27.93 -12.22 -1.55
N LYS A 460 -28.10 -13.06 -2.58
CA LYS A 460 -29.12 -12.87 -3.64
C LYS A 460 -30.57 -12.78 -3.11
N THR A 461 -30.86 -13.39 -1.96
CA THR A 461 -32.21 -13.51 -1.40
C THR A 461 -32.36 -12.82 -0.05
N SER A 462 -31.48 -13.12 0.89
CA SER A 462 -31.56 -12.64 2.28
C SER A 462 -30.20 -12.74 2.97
N ASN A 463 -29.87 -11.76 3.83
CA ASN A 463 -28.65 -11.73 4.63
C ASN A 463 -28.56 -12.84 5.69
N GLY A 464 -29.68 -13.43 6.12
CA GLY A 464 -29.69 -14.57 7.05
C GLY A 464 -29.10 -15.85 6.46
N LEU A 465 -28.83 -15.86 5.14
CA LEU A 465 -28.17 -16.96 4.43
C LEU A 465 -26.67 -16.73 4.24
N ILE A 466 -26.14 -15.62 4.76
CA ILE A 466 -24.71 -15.35 4.77
C ILE A 466 -24.09 -16.17 5.90
N VAL A 467 -23.26 -17.13 5.55
CA VAL A 467 -22.56 -17.98 6.52
C VAL A 467 -21.49 -17.13 7.23
N PRO A 468 -21.37 -17.15 8.57
CA PRO A 468 -20.43 -16.29 9.26
C PRO A 468 -18.96 -16.56 8.92
N ASP A 469 -18.60 -17.78 8.50
CA ASP A 469 -17.24 -18.08 8.03
C ASP A 469 -16.87 -17.29 6.76
N ILE A 470 -17.84 -17.09 5.86
CA ILE A 470 -17.65 -16.25 4.67
C ILE A 470 -17.40 -14.80 5.12
N ALA A 471 -18.22 -14.30 6.03
CA ALA A 471 -18.13 -12.93 6.52
C ALA A 471 -16.83 -12.66 7.28
N THR A 472 -16.52 -13.50 8.27
CA THR A 472 -15.28 -13.45 9.06
C THR A 472 -14.07 -13.57 8.15
N GLY A 473 -14.06 -14.52 7.23
CA GLY A 473 -12.96 -14.75 6.31
C GLY A 473 -12.70 -13.58 5.35
N ILE A 474 -13.75 -12.97 4.80
CA ILE A 474 -13.62 -11.77 3.95
C ILE A 474 -13.17 -10.56 4.79
N LYS A 475 -13.70 -10.38 6.02
CA LYS A 475 -13.25 -9.32 6.93
C LYS A 475 -11.76 -9.43 7.21
N GLU A 476 -11.27 -10.60 7.64
CA GLU A 476 -9.86 -10.82 7.94
C GLU A 476 -8.96 -10.55 6.73
N CYS A 477 -9.42 -10.98 5.55
CA CYS A 477 -8.77 -10.74 4.28
C CYS A 477 -8.64 -9.24 3.97
N MET A 478 -9.73 -8.47 4.05
CA MET A 478 -9.72 -7.03 3.81
C MET A 478 -8.91 -6.28 4.87
N PHE A 479 -9.03 -6.65 6.15
CA PHE A 479 -8.28 -6.05 7.25
C PHE A 479 -6.77 -6.20 7.06
N THR A 480 -6.30 -7.44 6.83
CA THR A 480 -4.86 -7.73 6.65
C THR A 480 -4.28 -6.97 5.46
N THR A 481 -5.08 -6.84 4.39
CA THR A 481 -4.70 -6.08 3.20
C THR A 481 -4.52 -4.60 3.51
N LEU A 482 -5.52 -4.01 4.15
CA LEU A 482 -5.52 -2.60 4.48
C LEU A 482 -4.44 -2.24 5.50
N GLU A 483 -4.20 -3.11 6.47
CA GLU A 483 -3.11 -2.98 7.44
C GLU A 483 -1.75 -2.89 6.72
N ARG A 484 -1.45 -3.81 5.81
CA ARG A 484 -0.19 -3.83 5.05
C ARG A 484 -0.01 -2.63 4.14
N ILE A 485 -1.04 -2.31 3.34
CA ILE A 485 -1.02 -1.12 2.48
C ILE A 485 -0.77 0.12 3.35
N SER A 486 -1.39 0.19 4.52
CA SER A 486 -1.20 1.30 5.44
C SER A 486 0.20 1.36 6.05
N GLU A 487 0.79 0.22 6.43
CA GLU A 487 2.17 0.13 6.92
C GLU A 487 3.18 0.67 5.90
N PHE A 488 2.95 0.45 4.60
CA PHE A 488 3.78 1.00 3.53
C PHE A 488 3.76 2.53 3.49
N TYR A 489 2.58 3.14 3.64
CA TYR A 489 2.47 4.60 3.69
C TYR A 489 2.92 5.20 5.03
N GLN A 490 2.87 4.44 6.13
CA GLN A 490 3.35 4.90 7.43
C GLN A 490 4.87 4.76 7.60
N SER A 491 5.49 3.71 7.06
CA SER A 491 6.93 3.48 7.13
C SER A 491 7.76 4.48 6.31
N THR A 492 7.11 5.19 5.38
CA THR A 492 7.71 6.30 4.61
C THR A 492 7.66 7.65 5.34
N VAL A 493 6.99 7.72 6.49
CA VAL A 493 6.91 8.89 7.36
C VAL A 493 7.78 8.62 8.59
N HIS A 494 8.99 9.19 8.62
CA HIS A 494 9.88 9.12 9.79
C HIS A 494 9.27 9.91 10.96
N VAL A 495 8.36 9.30 11.71
CA VAL A 495 8.01 9.74 13.06
C VAL A 495 8.52 8.70 14.03
N SER A 496 9.75 8.93 14.48
CA SER A 496 10.27 8.33 15.71
C SER A 496 9.33 8.72 16.85
N SER A 497 8.76 7.71 17.52
CA SER A 497 7.82 7.80 18.66
C SER A 497 6.35 8.04 18.29
N ILE A 498 5.58 6.95 18.31
CA ILE A 498 4.33 6.73 19.07
C ILE A 498 3.94 5.27 18.76
N SER A 499 3.37 4.55 19.73
CA SER A 499 2.91 3.17 19.57
C SER A 499 2.15 2.98 18.24
N GLN A 500 2.50 1.93 17.47
CA GLN A 500 1.86 1.55 16.20
C GLN A 500 0.36 1.29 16.41
N LYS A 501 -0.44 2.36 16.46
CA LYS A 501 -1.90 2.28 16.34
C LYS A 501 -2.22 2.28 14.86
N LEU A 502 -3.03 1.32 14.43
CA LEU A 502 -3.58 1.27 13.08
C LEU A 502 -4.16 2.65 12.68
N PRO A 503 -4.04 3.04 11.40
CA PRO A 503 -4.60 4.31 10.92
C PRO A 503 -6.13 4.28 10.84
N PHE A 504 -6.74 3.11 11.00
CA PHE A 504 -8.18 2.91 10.97
C PHE A 504 -8.66 2.05 12.14
N HIS A 505 -9.94 2.19 12.46
CA HIS A 505 -10.69 1.27 13.32
C HIS A 505 -11.87 0.68 12.54
N ILE A 506 -12.48 -0.37 13.07
CA ILE A 506 -13.66 -0.99 12.46
C ILE A 506 -14.92 -0.44 13.11
N GLU A 507 -15.89 -0.08 12.28
CA GLU A 507 -17.25 0.19 12.72
C GLU A 507 -18.24 -0.75 12.02
N TYR A 508 -19.22 -1.26 12.75
CA TYR A 508 -20.31 -2.03 12.19
C TYR A 508 -21.46 -1.11 11.83
N ALA A 509 -21.93 -1.20 10.58
CA ALA A 509 -23.04 -0.36 10.15
C ALA A 509 -24.38 -1.00 10.54
N CYS A 510 -25.32 -0.15 10.93
CA CYS A 510 -26.74 -0.50 10.98
C CYS A 510 -27.23 -0.97 9.59
N SER A 511 -28.48 -1.39 9.55
CA SER A 511 -29.28 -1.55 8.32
C SER A 511 -29.18 -0.36 7.35
N ARG A 512 -28.86 0.85 7.85
CA ARG A 512 -28.68 2.07 7.05
C ARG A 512 -27.28 2.63 7.21
N LEU A 513 -26.75 3.13 6.10
CA LEU A 513 -25.38 3.63 5.93
C LEU A 513 -24.94 4.71 6.91
N GLU A 514 -25.88 5.49 7.45
CA GLU A 514 -25.55 6.66 8.26
C GLU A 514 -25.32 6.37 9.75
N CYS A 515 -25.39 5.09 10.14
CA CYS A 515 -25.38 4.66 11.53
C CYS A 515 -24.36 3.56 11.74
N HIS A 516 -23.44 3.80 12.66
CA HIS A 516 -22.34 2.91 12.92
C HIS A 516 -22.09 2.78 14.41
N ILE A 517 -21.60 1.61 14.83
CA ILE A 517 -21.10 1.37 16.17
C ILE A 517 -19.63 0.93 16.07
N PRO A 518 -18.70 1.56 16.83
CA PRO A 518 -17.32 1.10 16.91
C PRO A 518 -17.25 -0.35 17.40
N GLU A 519 -16.33 -1.13 16.83
CA GLU A 519 -16.16 -2.55 17.15
C GLU A 519 -16.00 -2.78 18.66
N GLU A 520 -15.20 -1.97 19.33
CA GLU A 520 -14.97 -2.04 20.79
C GLU A 520 -16.29 -1.90 21.58
N ALA A 521 -17.16 -0.98 21.17
CA ALA A 521 -18.45 -0.78 21.82
C ALA A 521 -19.43 -1.93 21.53
N ALA A 522 -19.45 -2.43 20.29
CA ALA A 522 -20.35 -3.50 19.85
C ALA A 522 -20.22 -4.80 20.65
N PHE A 523 -19.04 -5.07 21.23
CA PHE A 523 -18.81 -6.27 22.04
C PHE A 523 -19.15 -6.13 23.52
N THR A 524 -19.31 -4.90 24.01
CA THR A 524 -19.59 -4.60 25.42
C THR A 524 -21.07 -4.61 25.77
N THR A 525 -21.95 -4.52 24.78
CA THR A 525 -23.41 -4.45 24.95
C THR A 525 -24.09 -5.65 24.28
N ASP A 526 -25.07 -6.27 24.92
CA ASP A 526 -25.85 -7.36 24.31
C ASP A 526 -26.88 -6.84 23.29
N GLU A 527 -27.30 -5.58 23.47
CA GLU A 527 -28.17 -4.85 22.55
C GLU A 527 -27.62 -3.45 22.33
N TRP A 528 -27.63 -2.99 21.08
CA TRP A 528 -27.34 -1.60 20.71
C TRP A 528 -28.59 -0.94 20.17
N ILE A 529 -28.95 0.21 20.75
CA ILE A 529 -30.04 1.05 20.23
C ILE A 529 -29.42 2.09 19.31
N CYS A 530 -29.79 2.04 18.03
CA CYS A 530 -29.33 3.02 17.07
C CYS A 530 -29.90 4.40 17.39
N ASP A 531 -29.06 5.38 17.73
CA ASP A 531 -29.53 6.71 18.19
C ASP A 531 -30.39 7.45 17.17
N LYS A 532 -30.09 7.30 15.88
CA LYS A 532 -30.83 7.97 14.79
C LYS A 532 -32.14 7.28 14.43
N HIS A 533 -32.17 5.94 14.46
CA HIS A 533 -33.32 5.17 13.95
C HIS A 533 -34.17 4.52 15.05
N LYS A 534 -33.69 4.55 16.30
CA LYS A 534 -34.31 3.91 17.47
C LYS A 534 -34.59 2.41 17.30
N ILE A 535 -33.82 1.75 16.44
CA ILE A 535 -33.88 0.29 16.22
C ILE A 535 -32.92 -0.38 17.20
N VAL A 536 -33.41 -1.42 17.87
CA VAL A 536 -32.60 -2.31 18.71
C VAL A 536 -31.91 -3.36 17.83
N HIS A 537 -30.60 -3.48 17.97
CA HIS A 537 -29.80 -4.50 17.29
C HIS A 537 -29.20 -5.43 18.33
N THR A 538 -29.44 -6.73 18.18
CA THR A 538 -28.81 -7.76 19.03
C THR A 538 -27.37 -8.00 18.61
N LYS A 539 -26.55 -8.47 19.56
CA LYS A 539 -25.15 -8.83 19.36
C LYS A 539 -24.90 -9.78 18.18
N ASP A 540 -25.86 -10.67 17.90
CA ASP A 540 -25.78 -11.64 16.79
C ASP A 540 -25.60 -10.99 15.43
N LYS A 541 -26.11 -9.77 15.25
CA LYS A 541 -25.95 -9.00 14.01
C LYS A 541 -24.49 -8.68 13.70
N TRP A 542 -23.63 -8.56 14.73
CA TRP A 542 -22.21 -8.24 14.60
C TRP A 542 -21.33 -9.48 14.76
N ASN A 543 -21.78 -10.48 15.52
CA ASN A 543 -21.09 -11.76 15.71
C ASN A 543 -20.86 -12.49 14.37
N ILE A 544 -21.70 -12.26 13.36
CA ILE A 544 -21.52 -12.81 12.02
C ILE A 544 -20.13 -12.51 11.42
N TRP A 545 -19.52 -11.39 11.81
CA TRP A 545 -18.19 -10.98 11.35
C TRP A 545 -17.03 -11.54 12.17
N ASN A 546 -17.31 -12.25 13.28
CA ASN A 546 -16.34 -12.57 14.32
C ASN A 546 -16.51 -13.99 14.88
N GLN A 547 -16.96 -14.94 14.07
CA GLN A 547 -17.15 -16.30 14.55
C GLN A 547 -15.80 -16.93 14.92
N ASP A 548 -15.74 -17.55 16.11
CA ASP A 548 -14.55 -18.22 16.63
C ASP A 548 -14.24 -19.47 15.82
N GLN A 549 -13.27 -19.35 14.90
CA GLN A 549 -12.78 -20.44 14.05
C GLN A 549 -12.21 -21.64 14.85
N THR A 550 -12.08 -21.55 16.18
CA THR A 550 -11.60 -22.65 17.02
C THR A 550 -12.71 -23.62 17.47
N LYS A 551 -13.99 -23.31 17.22
CA LYS A 551 -15.12 -24.17 17.63
C LYS A 551 -15.40 -25.35 16.69
N GLU A 552 -14.84 -25.37 15.48
CA GLU A 552 -14.88 -26.56 14.60
C GLU A 552 -13.72 -27.53 14.91
N GLN A 553 -13.76 -28.14 16.07
CA GLN A 553 -13.12 -29.44 16.28
C GLN A 553 -14.18 -30.40 16.81
N CYS A 554 -15.06 -30.82 15.91
CA CYS A 554 -15.82 -32.04 16.14
C CYS A 554 -14.85 -33.22 16.04
N GLU A 555 -14.88 -34.12 17.01
CA GLU A 555 -14.08 -35.35 16.96
C GLU A 555 -14.42 -36.14 15.68
N VAL A 556 -13.43 -36.85 15.14
CA VAL A 556 -13.45 -37.49 13.80
C VAL A 556 -14.63 -38.48 13.63
N ASP A 557 -15.32 -38.86 14.70
CA ASP A 557 -16.43 -39.80 14.72
C ASP A 557 -17.76 -39.24 15.29
N CYS A 558 -18.04 -37.93 15.16
CA CYS A 558 -19.34 -37.39 15.55
C CYS A 558 -20.48 -37.88 14.64
N PRO A 559 -21.51 -38.58 15.17
CA PRO A 559 -22.62 -39.13 14.38
C PRO A 559 -23.48 -38.06 13.68
N ASP A 560 -23.58 -36.85 14.24
CA ASP A 560 -24.39 -35.76 13.67
C ASP A 560 -23.76 -35.14 12.42
N CYS A 561 -22.43 -35.24 12.26
CA CYS A 561 -21.71 -34.71 11.11
C CYS A 561 -21.78 -35.62 9.87
N GLN A 562 -22.22 -36.87 10.01
CA GLN A 562 -22.36 -37.79 8.86
C GLN A 562 -23.61 -37.53 8.02
N VAL A 563 -24.47 -36.60 8.43
CA VAL A 563 -25.74 -36.29 7.72
C VAL A 563 -25.67 -34.97 6.93
N GLN A 564 -24.58 -34.20 6.99
CA GLN A 564 -24.53 -32.91 6.28
C GLN A 564 -23.48 -32.85 5.16
N ASN A 565 -23.98 -32.81 3.93
CA ASN A 565 -23.24 -32.44 2.72
C ASN A 565 -22.71 -30.97 2.72
N SER A 566 -22.80 -30.22 3.84
CA SER A 566 -22.33 -28.83 4.00
C SER A 566 -20.81 -28.71 4.22
N GLY A 567 -20.19 -29.67 4.92
CA GLY A 567 -18.78 -29.57 5.33
C GLY A 567 -17.75 -29.61 4.18
N GLN A 568 -18.09 -30.12 2.99
CA GLN A 568 -17.19 -30.05 1.83
C GLN A 568 -17.21 -28.67 1.17
N LEU A 569 -18.35 -27.97 1.20
CA LEU A 569 -18.51 -26.64 0.62
C LEU A 569 -17.83 -25.60 1.53
N GLU A 570 -18.02 -25.71 2.85
CA GLU A 570 -17.35 -24.89 3.87
C GLU A 570 -15.82 -25.04 3.81
N ARG A 571 -15.28 -26.25 3.72
CA ARG A 571 -13.84 -26.46 3.53
C ARG A 571 -13.30 -25.89 2.22
N LYS A 572 -14.07 -25.92 1.12
CA LYS A 572 -13.67 -25.30 -0.17
C LYS A 572 -13.70 -23.77 -0.09
N ILE A 573 -14.72 -23.21 0.56
CA ILE A 573 -14.86 -21.77 0.81
C ILE A 573 -13.74 -21.27 1.72
N PHE A 574 -13.45 -21.98 2.81
CA PHE A 574 -12.38 -21.67 3.74
C PHE A 574 -10.99 -21.78 3.09
N ARG A 575 -10.74 -22.83 2.30
CA ARG A 575 -9.51 -22.92 1.49
C ARG A 575 -9.40 -21.76 0.52
N LYS A 576 -10.49 -21.40 -0.17
CA LYS A 576 -10.52 -20.28 -1.13
C LYS A 576 -10.18 -18.95 -0.43
N ILE A 577 -10.80 -18.65 0.71
CA ILE A 577 -10.52 -17.45 1.51
C ILE A 577 -9.08 -17.47 2.07
N HIS A 578 -8.64 -18.59 2.63
CA HIS A 578 -7.29 -18.75 3.19
C HIS A 578 -6.20 -18.66 2.11
N GLN A 579 -6.45 -19.21 0.91
CA GLN A 579 -5.57 -19.08 -0.25
C GLN A 579 -5.53 -17.65 -0.78
N HIS A 580 -6.67 -16.97 -0.84
CA HIS A 580 -6.76 -15.55 -1.16
C HIS A 580 -6.00 -14.70 -0.14
N SER A 581 -6.07 -15.01 1.15
CA SER A 581 -5.29 -14.35 2.21
C SER A 581 -3.77 -14.53 2.06
N LYS A 582 -3.32 -15.67 1.53
CA LYS A 582 -1.89 -15.89 1.17
C LYS A 582 -1.44 -14.98 0.03
N GLY A 583 -2.36 -14.57 -0.85
CA GLY A 583 -2.06 -13.67 -1.95
C GLY A 583 -1.79 -12.21 -1.56
N PHE A 584 -2.19 -11.82 -0.36
CA PHE A 584 -1.81 -10.54 0.23
C PHE A 584 -0.50 -10.60 1.00
N ASN A 585 -0.04 -11.83 1.34
CA ASN A 585 0.93 -12.03 2.40
C ASN A 585 2.42 -11.94 1.98
N ARG A 586 2.75 -11.79 0.69
CA ARG A 586 4.14 -11.74 0.21
C ARG A 586 4.46 -10.53 -0.70
N ASP A 587 5.45 -9.78 -0.23
CA ASP A 587 6.32 -8.74 -0.84
C ASP A 587 5.78 -7.32 -1.09
N GLU A 588 6.02 -6.43 -0.13
CA GLU A 588 6.34 -5.00 -0.37
C GLU A 588 7.76 -4.63 0.11
N THR A 589 8.63 -5.62 0.35
CA THR A 589 10.01 -5.35 0.77
C THR A 589 10.93 -5.12 -0.43
N ASN A 590 10.95 -3.87 -0.90
CA ASN A 590 12.04 -3.33 -1.71
C ASN A 590 12.51 -1.99 -1.12
N TYR A 591 12.78 -1.94 0.18
CA TYR A 591 13.57 -0.87 0.80
C TYR A 591 14.28 -1.46 2.02
N THR A 592 15.60 -1.62 1.92
CA THR A 592 16.44 -1.96 3.06
C THR A 592 16.50 -0.77 4.02
N HIS A 593 15.65 -0.76 5.05
CA HIS A 593 16.04 -0.36 6.40
C HIS A 593 15.21 -1.15 7.41
N VAL A 594 15.94 -1.65 8.41
CA VAL A 594 15.52 -2.51 9.51
C VAL A 594 14.33 -1.93 10.27
N VAL A 595 13.13 -2.51 10.09
CA VAL A 595 12.19 -2.84 11.17
C VAL A 595 11.48 -4.14 10.78
N SER A 596 11.84 -5.20 11.50
CA SER A 596 11.39 -6.59 11.35
C SER A 596 9.87 -6.75 11.41
N GLY A 597 9.37 -7.63 10.53
CA GLY A 597 7.96 -7.97 10.35
C GLY A 597 7.22 -8.37 11.62
N LYS A 598 5.96 -7.97 11.72
CA LYS A 598 5.10 -8.25 12.88
C LYS A 598 3.74 -8.87 12.59
N VAL A 599 3.24 -8.91 11.35
CA VAL A 599 1.82 -9.26 11.17
C VAL A 599 1.57 -10.71 10.73
N THR A 600 2.46 -11.35 9.96
CA THR A 600 2.33 -12.79 9.66
C THR A 600 2.71 -13.68 10.88
N TYR A 601 3.45 -13.09 11.83
CA TYR A 601 3.82 -13.73 13.09
C TYR A 601 2.60 -13.95 13.99
N MET A 602 1.53 -13.15 13.93
CA MET A 602 0.43 -13.33 14.89
C MET A 602 -0.41 -14.60 14.66
N LYS A 603 -0.65 -15.13 13.46
CA LYS A 603 -1.43 -16.39 13.35
C LYS A 603 -0.61 -17.64 13.62
N LEU A 604 0.62 -17.73 13.11
CA LEU A 604 1.53 -18.86 13.35
C LEU A 604 2.19 -18.79 14.74
N ALA A 605 2.66 -17.63 15.19
CA ALA A 605 3.15 -17.47 16.56
C ALA A 605 2.00 -17.46 17.59
N THR A 606 0.75 -17.04 17.29
CA THR A 606 -0.36 -17.30 18.23
C THR A 606 -0.76 -18.76 18.24
N GLN A 607 -0.74 -19.49 17.11
CA GLN A 607 -0.92 -20.94 17.12
C GLN A 607 0.21 -21.68 17.86
N MET A 608 1.46 -21.22 17.73
CA MET A 608 2.65 -21.81 18.38
C MET A 608 2.76 -21.39 19.85
N VAL A 609 2.47 -20.14 20.21
CA VAL A 609 2.31 -19.68 21.60
C VAL A 609 1.08 -20.33 22.23
N CYS A 610 0.01 -20.63 21.49
CA CYS A 610 -1.11 -21.43 21.97
C CYS A 610 -0.76 -22.92 22.11
N GLN A 611 0.12 -23.49 21.28
CA GLN A 611 0.63 -24.86 21.46
C GLN A 611 1.59 -24.94 22.65
N VAL A 612 2.51 -23.99 22.80
CA VAL A 612 3.37 -23.86 23.99
C VAL A 612 2.52 -23.58 25.23
N LYS A 613 1.52 -22.68 25.19
CA LYS A 613 0.55 -22.46 26.27
C LYS A 613 -0.34 -23.69 26.52
N ARG A 614 -0.58 -24.56 25.53
CA ARG A 614 -1.27 -25.87 25.71
C ARG A 614 -0.36 -26.89 26.39
N ILE A 615 0.94 -26.90 26.09
CA ILE A 615 1.97 -27.70 26.78
C ILE A 615 2.08 -27.23 28.25
N ARG A 616 2.20 -25.92 28.48
CA ARG A 616 2.21 -25.30 29.83
C ARG A 616 0.90 -25.45 30.62
N LYS A 617 -0.20 -25.84 29.96
CA LYS A 617 -1.53 -26.08 30.56
C LYS A 617 -1.95 -27.55 30.53
N GLY A 618 -1.05 -28.47 30.18
CA GLY A 618 -1.30 -29.92 30.19
C GLY A 618 -2.36 -30.42 29.20
N LYS A 619 -2.60 -29.72 28.09
CA LYS A 619 -3.61 -30.08 27.06
C LYS A 619 -2.99 -30.66 25.77
N CYS A 620 -1.77 -31.18 25.85
CA CYS A 620 -1.05 -31.91 24.79
C CYS A 620 -0.43 -33.17 25.41
N ASP A 621 -0.27 -34.24 24.63
CA ASP A 621 0.36 -35.50 25.07
C ASP A 621 1.88 -35.40 25.36
N ILE A 622 2.45 -34.20 25.28
CA ILE A 622 3.87 -33.87 25.51
C ILE A 622 3.97 -33.02 26.80
N SER A 623 4.73 -33.50 27.78
CA SER A 623 5.01 -32.83 29.07
C SER A 623 5.83 -31.54 28.88
N GLU A 624 5.65 -30.54 29.75
CA GLU A 624 6.46 -29.30 29.75
C GLU A 624 7.95 -29.58 30.00
N GLU A 625 8.27 -30.70 30.65
CA GLU A 625 9.64 -31.18 30.91
C GLU A 625 10.47 -31.39 29.64
N TYR A 626 9.85 -31.62 28.47
CA TYR A 626 10.55 -31.87 27.22
C TYR A 626 11.20 -30.62 26.61
N LEU A 627 10.69 -29.43 26.91
CA LEU A 627 11.24 -28.17 26.37
C LEU A 627 12.57 -27.79 27.02
N ASP A 628 12.84 -28.30 28.23
CA ASP A 628 14.08 -28.08 28.97
C ASP A 628 15.16 -29.14 28.70
N LEU A 629 14.84 -30.17 27.92
CA LEU A 629 15.80 -31.20 27.52
C LEU A 629 16.80 -30.64 26.51
N ILE A 630 18.02 -31.17 26.56
CA ILE A 630 19.04 -30.92 25.55
C ILE A 630 18.75 -31.83 24.34
N PRO A 631 18.73 -31.30 23.09
CA PRO A 631 18.44 -32.10 21.91
C PRO A 631 19.53 -33.16 21.67
N THR A 632 19.12 -34.40 21.42
CA THR A 632 20.01 -35.53 21.15
C THR A 632 20.64 -35.44 19.76
N ASP A 633 21.74 -36.16 19.52
CA ASP A 633 22.40 -36.24 18.21
C ASP A 633 21.43 -36.63 17.10
N GLU A 634 20.53 -37.58 17.40
CA GLU A 634 19.46 -38.02 16.49
C GLU A 634 18.55 -36.86 16.07
N ILE A 635 18.15 -36.00 17.01
CA ILE A 635 17.30 -34.82 16.72
C ILE A 635 18.07 -33.83 15.85
N LEU A 636 19.35 -33.57 16.16
CA LEU A 636 20.16 -32.64 15.39
C LEU A 636 20.43 -33.15 13.97
N ASP A 637 20.66 -34.45 13.81
CA ASP A 637 20.90 -35.10 12.53
C ASP A 637 19.65 -35.13 11.64
N GLU A 638 18.47 -35.44 12.19
CA GLU A 638 17.20 -35.37 11.47
C GLU A 638 16.88 -33.92 11.06
N LEU A 639 17.14 -32.95 11.93
CA LEU A 639 16.95 -31.54 11.62
C LEU A 639 17.88 -31.05 10.51
N ALA A 640 19.16 -31.43 10.55
CA ALA A 640 20.15 -31.04 9.54
C ALA A 640 19.74 -31.45 8.12
N GLN A 641 19.01 -32.56 7.96
CA GLN A 641 18.50 -33.02 6.67
C GLN A 641 17.35 -32.16 6.11
N VAL A 642 16.62 -31.44 6.97
CA VAL A 642 15.35 -30.77 6.61
C VAL A 642 15.48 -29.24 6.56
N ILE A 643 16.46 -28.65 7.25
CA ILE A 643 16.65 -27.19 7.33
C ILE A 643 17.08 -26.58 5.97
N GLY A 644 17.92 -27.26 5.20
CA GLY A 644 18.34 -26.83 3.86
C GLY A 644 19.10 -25.49 3.84
N LEU A 645 18.83 -24.63 2.84
CA LEU A 645 19.58 -23.39 2.54
C LEU A 645 19.60 -22.31 3.64
N VAL A 646 18.83 -22.46 4.72
CA VAL A 646 18.71 -21.44 5.79
C VAL A 646 19.53 -21.77 7.04
N SER A 647 20.44 -22.75 6.95
CA SER A 647 21.33 -23.17 8.05
C SER A 647 22.21 -22.03 8.59
N PHE A 648 22.69 -21.13 7.73
CA PHE A 648 23.49 -19.98 8.14
C PHE A 648 22.69 -19.02 9.04
N GLN A 649 21.45 -18.69 8.65
CA GLN A 649 20.55 -17.85 9.45
C GLN A 649 20.18 -18.53 10.78
N LEU A 650 20.02 -19.87 10.78
CA LEU A 650 19.81 -20.62 12.01
C LEU A 650 20.95 -20.42 13.00
N GLY A 651 22.19 -20.46 12.54
CA GLY A 651 23.37 -20.25 13.38
C GLY A 651 23.39 -18.87 14.06
N ILE A 652 22.93 -17.84 13.35
CA ILE A 652 22.79 -16.47 13.89
C ILE A 652 21.74 -16.45 15.01
N GLU A 653 20.56 -17.03 14.77
CA GLU A 653 19.47 -17.09 15.76
C GLU A 653 19.84 -17.92 17.00
N LEU A 654 20.68 -18.93 16.81
CA LEU A 654 21.24 -19.76 17.88
C LEU A 654 22.39 -19.06 18.64
N GLY A 655 22.83 -17.87 18.21
CA GLY A 655 23.83 -17.05 18.90
C GLY A 655 25.29 -17.37 18.55
N LEU A 656 25.54 -18.09 17.46
CA LEU A 656 26.90 -18.33 16.97
C LEU A 656 27.49 -17.06 16.34
N SER A 657 28.81 -16.88 16.48
CA SER A 657 29.49 -15.73 15.89
C SER A 657 29.60 -15.87 14.36
N ILE A 658 29.54 -14.75 13.64
CA ILE A 658 29.69 -14.74 12.17
C ILE A 658 31.01 -15.41 11.75
N THR A 659 32.10 -15.18 12.49
CA THR A 659 33.40 -15.82 12.25
C THR A 659 33.36 -17.35 12.37
N SER A 660 32.58 -17.88 13.32
CA SER A 660 32.36 -19.33 13.44
C SER A 660 31.57 -19.87 12.25
N LEU A 661 30.53 -19.15 11.82
CA LEU A 661 29.69 -19.54 10.69
C LEU A 661 30.46 -19.52 9.35
N ASP A 662 31.28 -18.49 9.12
CA ASP A 662 32.16 -18.40 7.94
C ASP A 662 33.17 -19.56 7.90
N THR A 663 33.70 -19.96 9.07
CA THR A 663 34.62 -21.10 9.18
C THR A 663 33.92 -22.42 8.84
N ILE A 664 32.69 -22.62 9.34
CA ILE A 664 31.87 -23.81 9.02
C ILE A 664 31.56 -23.85 7.53
N GLN A 665 31.19 -22.71 6.93
CA GLN A 665 30.89 -22.62 5.50
C GLN A 665 32.13 -22.89 4.64
N TYR A 666 33.29 -22.36 5.03
CA TYR A 666 34.56 -22.61 4.35
C TYR A 666 34.96 -24.09 4.40
N ASN A 667 34.84 -24.74 5.56
CA ASN A 667 35.25 -26.14 5.76
C ASN A 667 34.34 -27.13 5.02
N ASN A 668 33.05 -26.84 4.88
CA ASN A 668 32.05 -27.75 4.30
C ASN A 668 31.65 -27.38 2.85
N GLY A 669 32.16 -26.29 2.29
CA GLY A 669 31.98 -25.92 0.89
C GLY A 669 30.51 -25.69 0.49
N ARG A 670 29.95 -26.55 -0.38
CA ARG A 670 28.54 -26.50 -0.82
C ARG A 670 27.64 -27.55 -0.14
N ASP A 671 28.18 -28.35 0.78
CA ASP A 671 27.40 -29.35 1.51
C ASP A 671 26.58 -28.68 2.64
N LEU A 672 25.34 -28.33 2.30
CA LEU A 672 24.42 -27.61 3.20
C LEU A 672 24.00 -28.45 4.41
N VAL A 673 23.97 -29.78 4.28
CA VAL A 673 23.59 -30.68 5.37
C VAL A 673 24.74 -30.77 6.37
N ALA A 674 25.98 -30.91 5.88
CA ALA A 674 27.18 -30.87 6.73
C ALA A 674 27.33 -29.52 7.45
N GLN A 675 27.08 -28.40 6.75
CA GLN A 675 27.07 -27.06 7.37
C GLN A 675 26.01 -26.94 8.47
N CYS A 676 24.79 -27.40 8.20
CA CYS A 676 23.71 -27.34 9.18
C CYS A 676 24.01 -28.20 10.41
N LYS A 677 24.60 -29.38 10.19
CA LYS A 677 25.04 -30.28 11.26
C LYS A 677 26.08 -29.59 12.14
N ASP A 678 27.16 -29.08 11.55
CA ASP A 678 28.22 -28.39 12.31
C ASP A 678 27.69 -27.18 13.10
N ILE A 679 26.76 -26.42 12.52
CA ILE A 679 26.07 -25.30 13.21
C ILE A 679 25.29 -25.79 14.44
N LEU A 680 24.48 -26.83 14.29
CA LEU A 680 23.65 -27.36 15.38
C LEU A 680 24.50 -27.96 16.51
N PHE A 681 25.55 -28.70 16.16
CA PHE A 681 26.46 -29.29 17.13
C PHE A 681 27.31 -28.21 17.82
N GLN A 682 27.83 -27.23 17.08
CA GLN A 682 28.60 -26.13 17.68
C GLN A 682 27.74 -25.28 18.62
N TRP A 683 26.46 -25.03 18.27
CA TRP A 683 25.53 -24.36 19.16
C TRP A 683 25.28 -25.16 20.45
N ARG A 684 25.10 -26.47 20.36
CA ARG A 684 24.85 -27.30 21.55
C ARG A 684 26.06 -27.35 22.49
N GLU A 685 27.27 -27.29 21.96
CA GLU A 685 28.50 -27.25 22.77
C GLU A 685 28.82 -25.84 23.30
N ASP A 686 28.14 -24.80 22.80
CA ASP A 686 28.33 -23.41 23.21
C ASP A 686 27.64 -23.14 24.57
N GLN A 687 28.44 -23.13 25.63
CA GLN A 687 27.96 -22.96 27.01
C GLN A 687 27.38 -21.57 27.33
N ARG A 688 27.37 -20.63 26.37
CA ARG A 688 26.85 -19.26 26.58
C ARG A 688 25.33 -19.22 26.78
N VAL A 689 24.59 -20.18 26.20
CA VAL A 689 23.12 -20.31 26.34
C VAL A 689 22.79 -21.78 26.58
N LYS A 690 21.87 -22.07 27.51
CA LYS A 690 21.45 -23.46 27.77
C LYS A 690 20.80 -24.04 26.51
N PRO A 691 21.36 -25.07 25.86
CA PRO A 691 20.93 -25.51 24.54
C PRO A 691 19.73 -26.46 24.67
N THR A 692 18.55 -25.90 24.95
CA THR A 692 17.34 -26.71 25.14
C THR A 692 16.54 -26.85 23.85
N ILE A 693 15.69 -27.87 23.77
CA ILE A 693 14.72 -28.03 22.68
C ILE A 693 13.85 -26.77 22.55
N GLY A 694 13.52 -26.10 23.66
CA GLY A 694 12.81 -24.82 23.64
C GLY A 694 13.55 -23.71 22.89
N VAL A 695 14.86 -23.56 23.11
CA VAL A 695 15.69 -22.57 22.41
C VAL A 695 15.82 -22.92 20.92
N LEU A 696 16.03 -24.20 20.60
CA LEU A 696 16.12 -24.68 19.22
C LEU A 696 14.81 -24.45 18.46
N VAL A 697 13.67 -24.77 19.08
CA VAL A 697 12.34 -24.52 18.51
C VAL A 697 12.14 -23.04 18.25
N GLN A 698 12.54 -22.17 19.20
CA GLN A 698 12.41 -20.72 19.03
C GLN A 698 13.26 -20.20 17.86
N ALA A 699 14.51 -20.67 17.73
CA ALA A 699 15.36 -20.30 16.60
C ALA A 699 14.79 -20.80 15.25
N LEU A 700 14.27 -22.03 15.21
CA LEU A 700 13.60 -22.59 14.02
C LEU A 700 12.32 -21.82 13.64
N VAL A 701 11.61 -21.27 14.62
CA VAL A 701 10.47 -20.35 14.39
C VAL A 701 10.96 -19.06 13.74
N ASN A 702 12.04 -18.48 14.26
CA ASN A 702 12.57 -17.20 13.78
C ASN A 702 13.02 -17.27 12.32
N ILE A 703 13.49 -18.43 11.85
CA ILE A 703 13.91 -18.65 10.45
C ILE A 703 12.83 -19.25 9.53
N GLU A 704 11.56 -19.25 9.95
CA GLU A 704 10.42 -19.74 9.15
C GLU A 704 10.46 -21.25 8.80
N ARG A 705 11.21 -22.07 9.56
CA ARG A 705 11.29 -23.54 9.40
C ARG A 705 10.52 -24.34 10.46
N GLY A 706 9.85 -23.65 11.39
CA GLY A 706 9.22 -24.26 12.56
C GLY A 706 8.25 -25.42 12.28
N ALA A 707 7.36 -25.32 11.28
CA ALA A 707 6.31 -26.32 11.07
C ALA A 707 6.83 -27.67 10.51
N SER A 708 7.78 -27.65 9.56
CA SER A 708 8.39 -28.87 9.00
C SER A 708 9.35 -29.53 9.99
N CYS A 709 10.09 -28.72 10.77
CA CYS A 709 11.10 -29.21 11.71
C CYS A 709 10.50 -29.65 13.06
N LEU A 710 9.39 -29.05 13.52
CA LEU A 710 8.69 -29.55 14.72
C LEU A 710 8.09 -30.93 14.51
N GLY A 711 7.63 -31.25 13.29
CA GLY A 711 7.14 -32.57 12.95
C GLY A 711 8.19 -33.65 13.20
N GLU A 712 9.45 -33.37 12.85
CA GLU A 712 10.57 -34.28 13.11
C GLU A 712 10.89 -34.33 14.61
N ILE A 713 11.05 -33.18 15.30
CA ILE A 713 11.28 -33.17 16.76
C ILE A 713 10.19 -33.96 17.51
N ILE A 714 8.92 -33.81 17.13
CA ILE A 714 7.79 -34.52 17.74
C ILE A 714 7.82 -36.01 17.40
N LYS A 715 8.22 -36.41 16.18
CA LYS A 715 8.43 -37.82 15.85
C LYS A 715 9.56 -38.42 16.69
N THR A 716 10.73 -37.79 16.77
CA THR A 716 11.89 -38.32 17.52
C THR A 716 11.60 -38.37 19.02
N VAL A 717 10.93 -37.35 19.58
CA VAL A 717 10.55 -37.28 21.00
C VAL A 717 9.36 -38.20 21.32
N GLY A 718 8.37 -38.29 20.41
CA GLY A 718 7.16 -39.11 20.56
C GLY A 718 7.41 -40.61 20.37
N VAL A 719 8.39 -41.01 19.56
CA VAL A 719 8.80 -42.42 19.38
C VAL A 719 9.35 -43.01 20.68
N LYS A 720 9.92 -42.21 21.59
CA LYS A 720 10.36 -42.69 22.93
C LYS A 720 9.21 -43.02 23.89
N LYS A 721 7.96 -42.66 23.59
CA LYS A 721 6.75 -43.13 24.31
C LYS A 721 6.32 -44.53 23.85
N TYR A 722 6.91 -45.09 22.79
CA TYR A 722 6.62 -46.42 22.26
C TYR A 722 7.86 -47.33 22.27
N ILE A 723 8.66 -47.27 23.34
CA ILE A 723 9.55 -48.37 23.73
C ILE A 723 9.26 -48.69 25.20
N PRO A 724 8.57 -49.81 25.52
CA PRO A 724 8.35 -50.21 26.89
C PRO A 724 9.67 -50.71 27.49
N HIS A 725 10.46 -49.83 28.11
CA HIS A 725 11.57 -50.26 28.94
C HIS A 725 11.10 -50.62 30.36
N GLU A 726 11.09 -51.93 30.56
CA GLU A 726 11.44 -52.64 31.79
C GLU A 726 10.38 -52.78 32.91
N LYS A 727 9.67 -53.89 32.76
CA LYS A 727 9.56 -54.91 33.81
C LYS A 727 10.78 -54.91 34.76
N LYS A 728 10.58 -54.51 36.01
CA LYS A 728 11.22 -55.17 37.15
C LYS A 728 10.16 -55.80 38.04
N LYS A 729 10.15 -57.13 38.00
CA LYS A 729 9.78 -58.07 39.07
C LYS A 729 8.37 -57.91 39.69
N LYS A 730 7.49 -58.84 39.34
CA LYS A 730 7.18 -59.98 40.23
C LYS A 730 6.41 -61.06 39.48
N GLU A 731 7.02 -62.23 39.41
CA GLU A 731 6.33 -63.50 39.23
C GLU A 731 5.24 -63.66 40.30
N GLY A 732 4.10 -64.21 39.91
CA GLY A 732 3.13 -64.68 40.89
C GLY A 732 1.74 -64.93 40.33
N LYS A 733 1.53 -66.13 39.77
CA LYS A 733 0.22 -66.79 39.51
C LYS A 733 -0.53 -66.16 38.32
N VAL A 734 -0.98 -66.88 37.30
CA VAL A 734 -1.78 -68.10 37.35
C VAL A 734 -1.50 -68.96 36.11
N LYS A 735 -1.17 -70.21 36.41
CA LYS A 735 -1.14 -71.34 35.49
C LYS A 735 -2.57 -71.76 35.15
N THR A 736 -2.77 -72.14 33.88
CA THR A 736 -3.77 -73.13 33.41
C THR A 736 -5.20 -72.64 33.16
N LEU A 737 -5.58 -72.56 31.89
CA LEU A 737 -6.81 -73.17 31.36
C LEU A 737 -6.68 -73.33 29.83
N LEU A 738 -5.78 -74.24 29.43
CA LEU A 738 -5.96 -75.00 28.20
C LEU A 738 -6.87 -76.18 28.55
N LYS A 739 -8.07 -76.19 27.98
CA LYS A 739 -8.84 -77.34 27.46
C LYS A 739 -10.32 -77.00 27.50
N ARG A 740 -10.90 -76.63 26.36
CA ARG A 740 -11.82 -77.50 25.60
C ARG A 740 -12.55 -76.78 24.47
N PHE A 741 -12.66 -77.51 23.37
CA PHE A 741 -13.60 -77.41 22.25
C PHE A 741 -13.33 -76.42 21.11
N ASN A 742 -12.63 -77.00 20.13
CA ASN A 742 -12.50 -76.65 18.72
C ASN A 742 -13.78 -77.08 17.96
N PRO A 743 -14.16 -76.40 16.86
CA PRO A 743 -14.21 -77.16 15.62
C PRO A 743 -13.62 -76.42 14.40
N PHE A 744 -12.52 -77.00 13.93
CA PHE A 744 -12.19 -77.29 12.53
C PHE A 744 -11.89 -76.14 11.55
N GLN A 745 -10.60 -75.90 11.31
CA GLN A 745 -10.05 -76.07 9.96
C GLN A 745 -9.55 -77.51 9.81
N LYS A 746 -10.06 -78.24 8.79
CA LYS A 746 -9.45 -79.50 8.38
C LYS A 746 -8.11 -79.19 7.70
N ARG A 747 -7.04 -79.73 8.29
CA ARG A 747 -5.68 -80.00 7.73
C ARG A 747 -4.78 -78.76 7.62
N LYS A 748 -3.54 -78.74 8.12
CA LYS A 748 -2.68 -79.75 8.75
C LYS A 748 -1.67 -79.03 9.65
N LYS A 749 -1.82 -79.31 10.94
CA LYS A 749 -1.00 -79.10 12.15
C LYS A 749 -0.48 -77.70 12.44
#